data_AF-A0A3N5UCV4-F1
#
_entry.id   AF-A0A3N5UCV4-F1
#
_cell.length_a   1.000
_cell.length_b   1.000
_cell.length_c   1.000
_cell.angle_alpha   90.00
_cell.angle_beta   90.00
_cell.angle_gamma   90.00
#
_symmetry.space_group_name_H-M   'P 1'
#
loop_
_entity.id
_entity.type
_entity.pdbx_description
1 polymer ?
#
loop_
_entity_poly.entity_id
_entity_poly.type
_entity_poly.pdbx_seq_one_letter_code
_entity_poly.pdbx_strand_id
1 'polypeptide(L)'
;MRLSSVFARSVFIFIIGLMLFSCPDPVSKTTITTYPFDPGLPEVPYMDIADGKIYGTSYTQEYSLNNKTSWADCEGGMVSVTFASGQRVWVREKAATTTEWYLGVVNFTSGYPDIATSPRISLMLFNSTTGYWDPKYYWSAGETFRIYYKYYNIGSAEADASFTTQFYLSTDRTITSADILLTSSTGTRPLTAGLIPSTDNSYYGTSALTFPSIPAGTYYLGYILDANNTVTELNDANNTSLSTQVNEVTVVDASSNTTGAFKIVNSWGTDSTFENVSDGHYWLTYNSMKSLQLPVYYYYNNYSTIYKPTAIAVFQITHTQRDKCKIILGLGDPADPYLTKEFQARAGTDILSGALSFPSNAMAIDISEFAHAINSDDVFLSITTASGAAPGTVVSFEIRYYSSITGSQIGSAITGETGAFAGNGVTTVFDALTTGTIASDNYDDITPTLRSTGSRLTLVENTPSESELEADMAAIGVYESGKNYNELVNGHGTGLKPPTRTEWSQMKKLVGLQSSYAMGTRTNSSVDNSESQYFPPVGNQGDEGSCVAFATGYYIHTYFTARENNWNLTGTSYGGTYPGAPLSNTDKIMSPDFIYHQINSGIDDGSSYYIAFTLLTRMGCCTWGQMPYSDVDYTSWPSEAAFLEAAKYRGSDKYGLDNYLSYGYFIIKGDAEINLLKNLIADGYIIACSIDASSTAEGLYNYMDSNDVIDISSMPSGYLTNHAQTIVGFKDGTSWNPSNP
;
A
#
# COMPACT_ATOMS: atom_id res chain seq x y z
N MET A 1 -35.07 -53.94 4.80
CA MET A 1 -34.87 -55.40 4.62
C MET A 1 -35.38 -55.79 3.23
N ARG A 2 -34.53 -55.75 2.19
CA ARG A 2 -34.68 -56.45 0.91
C ARG A 2 -33.44 -56.18 0.05
N LEU A 3 -33.02 -57.23 -0.66
CA LEU A 3 -31.98 -57.37 -1.69
C LEU A 3 -30.55 -57.63 -1.23
N SER A 4 -30.28 -58.94 -1.14
CA SER A 4 -29.01 -59.65 -1.15
C SER A 4 -28.53 -59.94 -2.58
N SER A 5 -27.23 -59.82 -2.85
CA SER A 5 -26.40 -60.96 -3.27
C SER A 5 -24.92 -60.57 -3.42
N VAL A 6 -24.09 -61.35 -2.74
CA VAL A 6 -22.63 -61.37 -2.66
C VAL A 6 -22.09 -62.28 -3.76
N PHE A 7 -20.83 -62.10 -4.21
CA PHE A 7 -19.79 -63.10 -4.58
C PHE A 7 -18.79 -62.40 -5.53
N ALA A 8 -17.46 -62.50 -5.43
CA ALA A 8 -16.60 -63.30 -4.57
C ALA A 8 -15.18 -62.69 -4.53
N ARG A 9 -14.54 -62.83 -3.37
CA ARG A 9 -13.08 -62.76 -3.17
C ARG A 9 -12.38 -63.93 -3.88
N SER A 10 -11.11 -63.77 -4.23
CA SER A 10 -9.98 -64.49 -3.59
C SER A 10 -8.63 -64.11 -4.22
N VAL A 11 -7.64 -63.72 -3.40
CA VAL A 11 -6.36 -64.46 -3.16
C VAL A 11 -5.21 -63.51 -2.72
N PHE A 12 -4.90 -63.62 -1.41
CA PHE A 12 -3.56 -63.77 -0.76
C PHE A 12 -2.64 -62.58 -0.34
N ILE A 13 -2.36 -62.58 0.99
CA ILE A 13 -1.07 -62.45 1.75
C ILE A 13 -0.83 -61.19 2.63
N PHE A 14 -0.94 -61.42 3.96
CA PHE A 14 -0.10 -61.05 5.15
C PHE A 14 0.60 -59.65 5.22
N ILE A 15 0.62 -58.89 6.34
CA ILE A 15 1.08 -59.23 7.71
C ILE A 15 0.33 -58.39 8.80
N ILE A 16 0.27 -58.96 10.01
CA ILE A 16 -0.46 -58.62 11.24
C ILE A 16 0.38 -57.81 12.25
N GLY A 17 -0.26 -56.85 12.93
CA GLY A 17 -0.37 -56.80 14.42
C GLY A 17 0.73 -56.11 15.26
N LEU A 18 0.31 -55.07 15.97
CA LEU A 18 0.98 -54.40 17.11
C LEU A 18 0.29 -54.81 18.42
N MET A 19 1.03 -55.01 19.53
CA MET A 19 0.69 -55.14 20.99
C MET A 19 1.57 -56.26 21.62
N LEU A 20 2.43 -56.15 22.67
CA LEU A 20 2.39 -55.50 24.00
C LEU A 20 3.77 -55.54 24.76
N PHE A 21 3.96 -54.54 25.66
CA PHE A 21 4.66 -54.48 26.98
C PHE A 21 6.12 -54.93 27.26
N SER A 22 6.93 -54.00 27.84
CA SER A 22 7.68 -54.16 29.12
C SER A 22 8.35 -52.83 29.59
N CYS A 23 8.37 -52.57 30.91
CA CYS A 23 9.05 -51.49 31.69
C CYS A 23 10.29 -52.10 32.40
N PRO A 24 11.34 -51.41 32.96
CA PRO A 24 11.37 -50.11 33.67
C PRO A 24 12.59 -49.15 33.46
N ASP A 25 12.44 -47.89 33.92
CA ASP A 25 13.44 -46.80 34.13
C ASP A 25 14.63 -47.20 35.07
N PRO A 26 15.81 -46.50 35.15
CA PRO A 26 15.94 -45.03 35.27
C PRO A 26 17.24 -44.31 34.77
N VAL A 27 17.24 -42.98 34.95
CA VAL A 27 18.38 -42.06 35.28
C VAL A 27 18.71 -40.95 34.26
N SER A 28 18.24 -39.75 34.62
CA SER A 28 18.77 -38.39 34.43
C SER A 28 19.37 -37.97 33.07
N LYS A 29 18.72 -36.99 32.44
CA LYS A 29 19.39 -35.73 32.07
C LYS A 29 18.35 -34.64 31.82
N THR A 30 18.32 -33.69 32.75
CA THR A 30 17.72 -32.37 32.59
C THR A 30 18.17 -31.79 31.25
N THR A 31 17.23 -31.60 30.32
CA THR A 31 17.48 -30.80 29.12
C THR A 31 16.51 -29.63 29.20
N ILE A 32 17.03 -28.48 29.60
CA ILE A 32 16.34 -27.19 29.52
C ILE A 32 16.22 -26.91 28.02
N THR A 33 15.00 -27.04 27.48
CA THR A 33 14.70 -26.64 26.11
C THR A 33 14.40 -25.15 26.12
N THR A 34 15.38 -24.34 25.71
CA THR A 34 15.18 -22.93 25.35
C THR A 34 14.25 -22.85 24.15
N TYR A 35 13.10 -22.20 24.28
CA TYR A 35 12.23 -21.88 23.14
C TYR A 35 12.70 -20.59 22.45
N PRO A 36 12.72 -20.54 21.10
CA PRO A 36 13.11 -19.36 20.35
C PRO A 36 12.02 -18.28 20.38
N PHE A 37 12.47 -17.04 20.50
CA PHE A 37 11.72 -15.78 20.46
C PHE A 37 11.02 -15.54 19.10
N ASP A 38 9.86 -14.88 19.15
CA ASP A 38 9.05 -14.45 17.99
C ASP A 38 9.61 -13.11 17.42
N PRO A 39 9.94 -12.98 16.12
CA PRO A 39 10.80 -11.91 15.59
C PRO A 39 10.18 -10.50 15.49
N GLY A 40 9.10 -10.23 16.21
CA GLY A 40 8.14 -9.16 15.88
C GLY A 40 8.12 -7.90 16.75
N LEU A 41 9.05 -7.67 17.69
CA LEU A 41 9.07 -6.45 18.50
C LEU A 41 10.45 -5.78 18.50
N PRO A 42 10.55 -4.44 18.54
CA PRO A 42 11.77 -3.82 19.04
C PRO A 42 11.93 -4.24 20.50
N GLU A 43 13.03 -4.94 20.81
CA GLU A 43 13.31 -5.55 22.12
C GLU A 43 13.30 -4.48 23.24
N VAL A 44 12.20 -4.44 24.02
CA VAL A 44 12.14 -3.67 25.27
C VAL A 44 12.71 -4.56 26.37
N PRO A 45 13.66 -4.06 27.19
CA PRO A 45 14.23 -4.85 28.27
C PRO A 45 13.16 -5.31 29.26
N TYR A 46 13.26 -6.55 29.74
CA TYR A 46 12.42 -7.07 30.82
C TYR A 46 13.24 -7.91 31.80
N MET A 47 12.78 -7.99 33.04
CA MET A 47 13.45 -8.72 34.10
C MET A 47 12.73 -10.05 34.36
N ASP A 48 13.49 -11.13 34.39
CA ASP A 48 13.05 -12.45 34.85
C ASP A 48 13.81 -12.79 36.14
N ILE A 49 13.13 -12.64 37.28
CA ILE A 49 13.74 -12.85 38.60
C ILE A 49 14.02 -14.34 38.84
N ALA A 50 13.14 -15.22 38.36
CA ALA A 50 13.25 -16.67 38.57
C ALA A 50 14.44 -17.26 37.80
N ASP A 51 14.73 -16.75 36.60
CA ASP A 51 15.87 -17.14 35.77
C ASP A 51 17.14 -16.29 36.05
N GLY A 52 17.03 -15.25 36.89
CA GLY A 52 18.15 -14.41 37.28
C GLY A 52 18.74 -13.62 36.11
N LYS A 53 17.89 -13.10 35.22
CA LYS A 53 18.33 -12.39 34.00
C LYS A 53 17.52 -11.15 33.71
N ILE A 54 18.14 -10.24 32.97
CA ILE A 54 17.46 -9.18 32.22
C ILE A 54 17.60 -9.53 30.75
N TYR A 55 16.47 -9.62 30.05
CA TYR A 55 16.37 -9.99 28.65
C TYR A 55 16.01 -8.78 27.79
N GLY A 56 16.21 -8.88 26.47
CA GLY A 56 15.86 -7.81 25.53
C GLY A 56 16.76 -6.57 25.67
N THR A 57 18.01 -6.79 26.08
CA THR A 57 19.01 -5.72 26.24
C THR A 57 19.94 -5.64 25.02
N SER A 58 20.86 -4.67 24.97
CA SER A 58 21.86 -4.59 23.89
C SER A 58 23.24 -4.14 24.37
N TYR A 59 24.25 -4.19 23.50
CA TYR A 59 25.59 -3.66 23.78
C TYR A 59 25.62 -2.13 23.99
N THR A 60 24.60 -1.42 23.49
CA THR A 60 24.47 0.04 23.65
C THR A 60 23.83 0.43 24.97
N GLN A 61 23.39 -0.55 25.77
CA GLN A 61 22.64 -0.33 26.98
C GLN A 61 23.42 -0.68 28.24
N GLU A 62 23.00 -0.07 29.35
CA GLU A 62 23.46 -0.35 30.70
C GLU A 62 22.26 -0.51 31.64
N TYR A 63 22.44 -1.31 32.69
CA TYR A 63 21.43 -1.61 33.70
C TYR A 63 21.85 -1.14 35.09
N SER A 64 20.86 -0.91 35.95
CA SER A 64 21.04 -0.51 37.35
C SER A 64 20.15 -1.39 38.23
N LEU A 65 20.70 -1.93 39.33
CA LEU A 65 19.93 -2.67 40.34
C LEU A 65 19.59 -1.84 41.59
N ASN A 66 20.09 -0.61 41.66
CA ASN A 66 20.03 0.23 42.85
C ASN A 66 19.41 1.62 42.55
N ASN A 67 18.34 1.61 41.77
CA ASN A 67 17.55 2.80 41.45
C ASN A 67 18.38 3.95 40.85
N LYS A 68 19.16 3.64 39.80
CA LYS A 68 19.98 4.58 39.02
C LYS A 68 21.21 5.13 39.76
N THR A 69 21.56 4.58 40.93
CA THR A 69 22.74 5.04 41.69
C THR A 69 24.05 4.61 41.03
N SER A 70 24.08 3.42 40.43
CA SER A 70 25.20 2.93 39.62
C SER A 70 24.71 2.11 38.44
N TRP A 71 25.45 2.18 37.33
CA TRP A 71 25.14 1.47 36.09
C TRP A 71 26.24 0.47 35.73
N ALA A 72 25.85 -0.63 35.11
CA ALA A 72 26.74 -1.67 34.59
C ALA A 72 26.30 -2.05 33.16
N ASP A 73 27.23 -2.44 32.31
CA ASP A 73 26.95 -2.75 30.92
C ASP A 73 26.08 -4.01 30.77
N CYS A 74 25.12 -4.00 29.84
CA CYS A 74 24.27 -5.16 29.55
C CYS A 74 24.96 -6.25 28.73
N GLU A 75 26.14 -5.99 28.15
CA GLU A 75 26.98 -6.96 27.43
C GLU A 75 26.34 -7.74 26.26
N GLY A 76 25.11 -7.41 25.84
CA GLY A 76 24.43 -8.02 24.69
C GLY A 76 22.91 -8.16 24.86
N GLY A 77 22.32 -9.12 24.14
CA GLY A 77 20.88 -9.44 24.10
C GLY A 77 20.23 -9.82 25.44
N MET A 78 21.07 -10.18 26.41
CA MET A 78 20.67 -10.53 27.77
C MET A 78 21.85 -10.33 28.74
N VAL A 79 21.53 -10.08 30.02
CA VAL A 79 22.52 -10.03 31.10
C VAL A 79 22.10 -10.91 32.27
N SER A 80 23.04 -11.70 32.80
CA SER A 80 22.84 -12.52 34.00
C SER A 80 23.05 -11.66 35.25
N VAL A 81 22.09 -11.70 36.17
CA VAL A 81 22.05 -10.86 37.38
C VAL A 81 21.73 -11.71 38.60
N THR A 82 22.41 -11.45 39.72
CA THR A 82 21.99 -11.96 41.03
C THR A 82 21.04 -10.96 41.68
N PHE A 83 19.74 -11.22 41.60
CA PHE A 83 18.73 -10.35 42.20
C PHE A 83 18.66 -10.50 43.72
N ALA A 84 18.31 -9.40 44.39
CA ALA A 84 18.02 -9.34 45.81
C ALA A 84 16.73 -8.55 46.06
N SER A 85 15.95 -8.97 47.06
CA SER A 85 14.70 -8.27 47.41
C SER A 85 14.95 -6.80 47.74
N GLY A 86 14.05 -5.94 47.27
CA GLY A 86 14.11 -4.48 47.42
C GLY A 86 14.92 -3.74 46.35
N GLN A 87 15.55 -4.46 45.40
CA GLN A 87 16.23 -3.84 44.26
C GLN A 87 15.23 -3.16 43.33
N ARG A 88 15.58 -1.97 42.84
CA ARG A 88 14.83 -1.25 41.80
C ARG A 88 15.63 -1.31 40.53
N VAL A 89 15.08 -1.99 39.53
CA VAL A 89 15.82 -2.37 38.34
C VAL A 89 15.45 -1.45 37.18
N TRP A 90 16.48 -0.93 36.51
CA TRP A 90 16.37 -0.01 35.39
C TRP A 90 17.33 -0.42 34.27
N VAL A 91 16.96 -0.10 33.03
CA VAL A 91 17.83 -0.17 31.85
C VAL A 91 17.79 1.18 31.12
N ARG A 92 18.88 1.59 30.48
CA ARG A 92 18.90 2.78 29.62
C ARG A 92 19.91 2.66 28.48
N GLU A 93 19.76 3.53 27.49
CA GLU A 93 20.79 3.72 26.45
C GLU A 93 21.98 4.52 26.98
N LYS A 94 23.21 4.07 26.69
CA LYS A 94 24.46 4.77 27.09
C LYS A 94 24.58 6.13 26.41
N ALA A 95 24.22 6.20 25.13
CA ALA A 95 24.36 7.41 24.30
C ALA A 95 23.17 8.37 24.42
N ALA A 96 22.02 7.88 24.88
CA ALA A 96 20.78 8.63 24.99
C ALA A 96 20.13 8.39 26.36
N THR A 97 20.70 8.98 27.40
CA THR A 97 20.31 8.74 28.81
C THR A 97 18.89 9.19 29.16
N THR A 98 18.14 9.77 28.22
CA THR A 98 16.72 10.12 28.35
C THR A 98 15.79 8.95 28.04
N THR A 99 16.30 7.89 27.41
CA THR A 99 15.55 6.66 27.13
C THR A 99 15.83 5.65 28.24
N GLU A 100 14.93 5.57 29.22
CA GLU A 100 15.06 4.72 30.40
C GLU A 100 13.84 3.81 30.54
N TRP A 101 14.08 2.55 30.89
CA TRP A 101 13.05 1.54 31.17
C TRP A 101 13.09 1.16 32.64
N TYR A 102 11.97 1.33 33.34
CA TYR A 102 11.81 0.81 34.69
C TYR A 102 11.29 -0.62 34.63
N LEU A 103 12.08 -1.58 35.11
CA LEU A 103 11.70 -3.00 35.07
C LEU A 103 10.94 -3.45 36.30
N GLY A 104 10.96 -2.64 37.37
CA GLY A 104 10.19 -2.87 38.59
C GLY A 104 11.03 -2.99 39.86
N VAL A 105 10.37 -3.50 40.91
CA VAL A 105 10.99 -3.84 42.20
C VAL A 105 11.08 -5.36 42.29
N VAL A 106 12.22 -5.89 42.71
CA VAL A 106 12.34 -7.30 43.10
C VAL A 106 11.65 -7.46 44.46
N ASN A 107 10.40 -7.90 44.49
CA ASN A 107 9.66 -8.12 45.75
C ASN A 107 10.22 -9.33 46.48
N PHE A 108 10.37 -10.44 45.76
CA PHE A 108 10.93 -11.70 46.24
C PHE A 108 11.88 -12.28 45.19
N THR A 109 12.80 -13.16 45.59
CA THR A 109 13.77 -13.78 44.66
C THR A 109 13.33 -15.18 44.19
N SER A 110 12.33 -15.78 44.83
CA SER A 110 11.78 -17.11 44.49
C SER A 110 10.52 -17.41 45.31
N GLY A 111 9.76 -18.44 44.92
CA GLY A 111 8.65 -19.00 45.68
C GLY A 111 7.29 -18.33 45.45
N TYR A 112 7.22 -17.39 44.51
CA TYR A 112 6.00 -16.68 44.14
C TYR A 112 5.81 -16.71 42.60
N PRO A 113 4.56 -16.57 42.13
CA PRO A 113 4.27 -16.33 40.72
C PRO A 113 4.79 -14.95 40.28
N ASP A 114 4.83 -14.74 38.97
CA ASP A 114 5.16 -13.46 38.33
C ASP A 114 4.38 -13.39 37.02
N ILE A 115 3.13 -12.93 37.08
CA ILE A 115 2.27 -12.82 35.91
C ILE A 115 2.70 -11.62 35.07
N ALA A 116 2.80 -11.81 33.76
CA ALA A 116 3.33 -10.78 32.88
C ALA A 116 2.52 -10.66 31.60
N THR A 117 2.40 -9.43 31.10
CA THR A 117 1.69 -9.13 29.85
C THR A 117 2.41 -9.69 28.61
N SER A 118 1.62 -10.05 27.60
CA SER A 118 2.02 -10.48 26.26
C SER A 118 1.64 -9.44 25.20
N PRO A 119 2.43 -9.31 24.10
CA PRO A 119 2.08 -8.47 22.94
C PRO A 119 0.84 -8.93 22.17
N ARG A 120 0.27 -10.09 22.49
CA ARG A 120 -0.85 -10.67 21.74
C ARG A 120 -2.18 -10.25 22.36
N ILE A 121 -2.59 -9.00 22.10
CA ILE A 121 -3.97 -8.51 22.32
C ILE A 121 -4.63 -8.20 20.98
N SER A 122 -5.97 -8.28 20.85
CA SER A 122 -6.72 -7.87 19.65
C SER A 122 -8.20 -7.63 19.97
N LEU A 123 -8.80 -6.62 19.33
CA LEU A 123 -10.26 -6.51 19.20
C LEU A 123 -10.72 -7.35 18.02
N MET A 124 -11.77 -8.15 18.22
CA MET A 124 -12.30 -9.06 17.21
C MET A 124 -13.76 -8.77 16.91
N LEU A 125 -14.12 -8.77 15.62
CA LEU A 125 -15.49 -8.67 15.12
C LEU A 125 -15.98 -10.06 14.70
N PHE A 126 -17.25 -10.36 14.98
CA PHE A 126 -17.86 -11.60 14.48
C PHE A 126 -18.22 -11.46 13.01
N ASN A 127 -17.66 -12.35 12.19
CA ASN A 127 -17.97 -12.44 10.78
C ASN A 127 -19.08 -13.48 10.58
N SER A 128 -20.30 -13.03 10.30
CA SER A 128 -21.45 -13.91 10.11
C SER A 128 -21.37 -14.78 8.85
N THR A 129 -20.54 -14.37 7.88
CA THR A 129 -20.36 -15.08 6.61
C THR A 129 -19.40 -16.26 6.78
N THR A 130 -18.32 -16.08 7.54
CA THR A 130 -17.32 -17.13 7.78
C THR A 130 -17.58 -17.93 9.07
N GLY A 131 -18.35 -17.37 10.00
CA GLY A 131 -18.57 -17.94 11.33
C GLY A 131 -17.39 -17.77 12.31
N TYR A 132 -16.36 -17.01 11.91
CA TYR A 132 -15.15 -16.78 12.70
C TYR A 132 -15.11 -15.36 13.29
N TRP A 133 -14.22 -15.17 14.28
CA TRP A 133 -13.90 -13.85 14.82
C TRP A 133 -12.63 -13.36 14.14
N ASP A 134 -12.69 -12.22 13.47
CA ASP A 134 -11.58 -11.63 12.71
C ASP A 134 -11.04 -10.40 13.47
N PRO A 135 -9.70 -10.19 13.53
CA PRO A 135 -9.13 -9.01 14.16
C PRO A 135 -9.54 -7.75 13.38
N LYS A 136 -9.95 -6.70 14.10
CA LYS A 136 -10.40 -5.44 13.52
C LYS A 136 -9.77 -4.25 14.24
N TYR A 137 -9.26 -3.31 13.45
CA TYR A 137 -8.55 -2.12 13.93
C TYR A 137 -9.39 -0.83 13.85
N TYR A 138 -10.64 -0.90 13.36
CA TYR A 138 -11.58 0.22 13.29
C TYR A 138 -12.91 -0.12 13.90
N TRP A 139 -13.48 0.82 14.65
CA TRP A 139 -14.69 0.58 15.42
C TRP A 139 -15.61 1.78 15.38
N SER A 140 -16.89 1.50 15.15
CA SER A 140 -17.97 2.46 15.37
C SER A 140 -18.67 2.16 16.69
N ALA A 141 -19.25 3.19 17.31
CA ALA A 141 -20.13 3.00 18.45
C ALA A 141 -21.25 2.01 18.12
N GLY A 142 -21.52 1.07 19.04
CA GLY A 142 -22.59 0.08 18.88
C GLY A 142 -22.17 -1.24 18.21
N GLU A 143 -20.98 -1.33 17.61
CA GLU A 143 -20.50 -2.61 17.05
C GLU A 143 -20.26 -3.66 18.13
N THR A 144 -20.57 -4.93 17.83
CA THR A 144 -20.34 -6.03 18.78
C THR A 144 -18.92 -6.57 18.64
N PHE A 145 -18.17 -6.67 19.75
CA PHE A 145 -16.78 -7.09 19.74
C PHE A 145 -16.42 -8.09 20.84
N ARG A 146 -15.26 -8.74 20.70
CA ARG A 146 -14.56 -9.46 21.77
C ARG A 146 -13.11 -9.00 21.86
N ILE A 147 -12.52 -9.10 23.05
CA ILE A 147 -11.06 -8.92 23.23
C ILE A 147 -10.44 -10.29 23.37
N TYR A 148 -9.41 -10.55 22.56
CA TYR A 148 -8.55 -11.72 22.67
C TYR A 148 -7.19 -11.28 23.19
N TYR A 149 -6.68 -11.96 24.21
CA TYR A 149 -5.42 -11.60 24.88
C TYR A 149 -4.67 -12.82 25.41
N LYS A 150 -3.39 -12.63 25.78
CA LYS A 150 -2.52 -13.63 26.42
C LYS A 150 -1.72 -13.00 27.55
N TYR A 151 -1.27 -13.82 28.50
CA TYR A 151 -0.35 -13.44 29.57
C TYR A 151 0.47 -14.67 29.99
N TYR A 152 1.56 -14.46 30.72
CA TYR A 152 2.51 -15.49 31.17
C TYR A 152 2.55 -15.57 32.71
N ASN A 153 3.20 -16.60 33.26
CA ASN A 153 3.66 -16.64 34.66
C ASN A 153 5.16 -16.94 34.69
N ILE A 154 6.00 -15.91 34.55
CA ILE A 154 7.47 -16.06 34.52
C ILE A 154 8.08 -16.34 35.91
N GLY A 155 7.24 -16.56 36.92
CA GLY A 155 7.64 -16.79 38.30
C GLY A 155 8.09 -18.21 38.58
N SER A 156 8.42 -18.44 39.85
CA SER A 156 8.93 -19.73 40.35
C SER A 156 7.88 -20.54 41.13
N ALA A 157 6.65 -20.04 41.22
CA ALA A 157 5.49 -20.74 41.78
C ALA A 157 4.26 -20.57 40.89
N GLU A 158 3.28 -21.46 41.07
CA GLU A 158 1.99 -21.39 40.37
C GLU A 158 1.16 -20.19 40.84
N ALA A 159 0.48 -19.52 39.90
CA ALA A 159 -0.52 -18.50 40.20
C ALA A 159 -1.89 -19.19 40.32
N ASP A 160 -2.31 -19.52 41.54
CA ASP A 160 -3.55 -20.27 41.83
C ASP A 160 -4.73 -19.36 42.24
N ALA A 161 -4.44 -18.13 42.64
CA ALA A 161 -5.43 -17.12 43.00
C ALA A 161 -6.14 -16.52 41.78
N SER A 162 -7.41 -16.17 41.96
CA SER A 162 -8.17 -15.43 40.95
C SER A 162 -7.81 -13.95 40.97
N PHE A 163 -7.61 -13.35 39.80
CA PHE A 163 -7.31 -11.93 39.67
C PHE A 163 -8.15 -11.26 38.57
N THR A 164 -8.24 -9.93 38.63
CA THR A 164 -9.00 -9.13 37.68
C THR A 164 -8.09 -8.52 36.61
N THR A 165 -8.42 -8.73 35.35
CA THR A 165 -7.80 -8.04 34.20
C THR A 165 -8.72 -6.93 33.71
N GLN A 166 -8.19 -5.71 33.55
CA GLN A 166 -8.92 -4.56 33.01
C GLN A 166 -8.34 -4.16 31.65
N PHE A 167 -9.22 -3.87 30.68
CA PHE A 167 -8.85 -3.53 29.30
C PHE A 167 -9.19 -2.09 29.00
N TYR A 168 -8.27 -1.37 28.39
CA TYR A 168 -8.34 0.08 28.22
C TYR A 168 -8.11 0.51 26.77
N LEU A 169 -8.71 1.65 26.40
CA LEU A 169 -8.29 2.47 25.27
C LEU A 169 -7.62 3.74 25.80
N SER A 170 -6.34 3.90 25.51
CA SER A 170 -5.55 5.09 25.84
C SER A 170 -5.39 6.01 24.63
N THR A 171 -5.23 7.30 24.87
CA THR A 171 -4.85 8.28 23.82
C THR A 171 -3.36 8.29 23.51
N ASP A 172 -2.56 7.59 24.31
CA ASP A 172 -1.13 7.38 24.07
C ASP A 172 -0.75 5.91 24.30
N ARG A 173 0.52 5.54 24.06
CA ARG A 173 0.96 4.15 24.16
C ARG A 173 1.17 3.67 25.61
N THR A 174 0.99 4.53 26.60
CA THR A 174 1.11 4.22 28.03
C THR A 174 -0.27 3.88 28.56
N ILE A 175 -0.43 2.65 29.03
CA ILE A 175 -1.69 2.21 29.63
C ILE A 175 -1.67 2.55 31.12
N THR A 176 -2.73 3.23 31.57
CA THR A 176 -2.94 3.61 32.96
C THR A 176 -4.41 3.42 33.34
N SER A 177 -4.70 3.40 34.64
CA SER A 177 -6.08 3.34 35.13
C SER A 177 -6.89 4.62 34.89
N ALA A 178 -6.29 5.69 34.38
CA ALA A 178 -6.97 6.92 33.97
C ALA A 178 -7.54 6.84 32.54
N ASP A 179 -7.16 5.82 31.77
CA ASP A 179 -7.63 5.61 30.40
C ASP A 179 -9.08 5.12 30.34
N ILE A 180 -9.63 5.06 29.13
CA ILE A 180 -11.02 4.64 28.91
C ILE A 180 -11.12 3.13 29.13
N LEU A 181 -11.71 2.72 30.27
CA LEU A 181 -12.00 1.32 30.55
C LEU A 181 -13.04 0.77 29.57
N LEU A 182 -12.66 -0.21 28.75
CA LEU A 182 -13.57 -0.94 27.87
C LEU A 182 -14.36 -1.99 28.64
N THR A 183 -13.65 -2.81 29.43
CA THR A 183 -14.24 -3.96 30.14
C THR A 183 -13.27 -4.52 31.17
N SER A 184 -13.77 -5.42 32.01
CA SER A 184 -12.98 -6.20 32.96
C SER A 184 -13.32 -7.69 32.86
N SER A 185 -12.32 -8.56 33.01
CA SER A 185 -12.47 -10.00 33.10
C SER A 185 -11.88 -10.52 34.40
N THR A 186 -12.48 -11.54 35.01
CA THR A 186 -11.94 -12.21 36.19
C THR A 186 -11.89 -13.71 35.92
N GLY A 187 -10.75 -14.35 36.18
CA GLY A 187 -10.52 -15.77 35.90
C GLY A 187 -10.01 -16.55 37.11
N THR A 188 -10.34 -17.83 37.20
CA THR A 188 -9.91 -18.78 38.26
C THR A 188 -9.04 -19.91 37.72
N ARG A 189 -8.23 -19.65 36.69
CA ARG A 189 -7.42 -20.68 36.03
C ARG A 189 -6.01 -20.69 36.64
N PRO A 190 -5.61 -21.77 37.35
CA PRO A 190 -4.24 -21.88 37.84
C PRO A 190 -3.26 -21.82 36.67
N LEU A 191 -2.21 -21.01 36.81
CA LEU A 191 -1.15 -20.89 35.81
C LEU A 191 0.17 -21.35 36.41
N THR A 192 0.64 -22.52 35.98
CA THR A 192 1.88 -23.12 36.48
C THR A 192 3.08 -22.19 36.26
N ALA A 193 4.08 -22.30 37.14
CA ALA A 193 5.33 -21.55 37.06
C ALA A 193 6.07 -21.76 35.71
N GLY A 194 6.69 -20.70 35.21
CA GLY A 194 7.49 -20.68 33.98
C GLY A 194 6.79 -20.06 32.75
N LEU A 195 7.53 -19.95 31.63
CA LEU A 195 7.07 -19.26 30.42
C LEU A 195 5.95 -20.01 29.64
N ILE A 196 4.72 -20.04 30.12
CA ILE A 196 3.62 -20.75 29.41
C ILE A 196 2.77 -19.78 28.58
N PRO A 197 2.71 -20.02 27.26
CA PRO A 197 1.53 -20.57 26.58
C PRO A 197 1.95 -21.82 25.76
N SER A 198 1.50 -23.02 26.14
CA SER A 198 1.84 -24.26 25.45
C SER A 198 0.94 -24.55 24.24
N THR A 199 1.55 -24.71 23.06
CA THR A 199 1.21 -25.49 21.83
C THR A 199 -0.19 -25.50 21.20
N ASP A 200 -1.24 -25.05 21.87
CA ASP A 200 -2.55 -24.90 21.23
C ASP A 200 -2.86 -23.41 21.12
N ASN A 201 -3.40 -22.99 19.99
CA ASN A 201 -3.63 -21.60 19.59
C ASN A 201 -4.73 -20.90 20.43
N SER A 202 -4.91 -21.33 21.68
CA SER A 202 -5.93 -20.88 22.62
C SER A 202 -5.59 -19.49 23.16
N TYR A 203 -6.46 -18.53 22.85
CA TYR A 203 -6.49 -17.18 23.41
C TYR A 203 -7.47 -17.14 24.58
N TYR A 204 -7.28 -16.22 25.53
CA TYR A 204 -8.34 -15.85 26.44
C TYR A 204 -9.25 -14.85 25.73
N GLY A 205 -10.56 -15.12 25.73
CA GLY A 205 -11.57 -14.26 25.10
C GLY A 205 -12.52 -13.68 26.14
N THR A 206 -12.87 -12.41 25.99
CA THR A 206 -13.99 -11.83 26.74
C THR A 206 -15.33 -12.36 26.21
N SER A 207 -16.40 -12.17 26.99
CA SER A 207 -17.76 -12.21 26.45
C SER A 207 -17.91 -11.15 25.34
N ALA A 208 -18.93 -11.33 24.48
CA ALA A 208 -19.27 -10.31 23.48
C ALA A 208 -19.72 -9.01 24.18
N LEU A 209 -19.23 -7.88 23.69
CA LEU A 209 -19.42 -6.54 24.23
C LEU A 209 -19.90 -5.60 23.13
N THR A 210 -20.46 -4.46 23.51
CA THR A 210 -20.84 -3.40 22.57
C THR A 210 -19.80 -2.28 22.66
N PHE A 211 -19.26 -1.87 21.51
CA PHE A 211 -18.23 -0.85 21.44
C PHE A 211 -18.81 0.49 21.93
N PRO A 212 -18.14 1.16 22.90
CA PRO A 212 -18.71 2.34 23.55
C PRO A 212 -18.78 3.53 22.60
N SER A 213 -19.68 4.46 22.90
CA SER A 213 -19.70 5.76 22.23
C SER A 213 -18.59 6.64 22.81
N ILE A 214 -17.49 6.73 22.07
CA ILE A 214 -16.32 7.57 22.40
C ILE A 214 -15.97 8.44 21.19
N PRO A 215 -15.31 9.60 21.39
CA PRO A 215 -14.93 10.47 20.29
C PRO A 215 -14.10 9.73 19.24
N ALA A 216 -14.35 10.01 17.97
CA ALA A 216 -13.54 9.50 16.89
C ALA A 216 -12.07 9.92 17.03
N GLY A 217 -11.15 9.03 16.67
CA GLY A 217 -9.72 9.25 16.85
C GLY A 217 -8.93 7.96 16.97
N THR A 218 -7.61 8.08 17.07
CA THR A 218 -6.69 6.96 17.30
C THR A 218 -6.52 6.72 18.79
N TYR A 219 -6.61 5.46 19.17
CA TYR A 219 -6.42 4.98 20.54
C TYR A 219 -5.49 3.77 20.56
N TYR A 220 -4.98 3.44 21.73
CA TYR A 220 -4.14 2.28 21.98
C TYR A 220 -4.83 1.33 22.96
N LEU A 221 -5.09 0.12 22.49
CA LEU A 221 -5.65 -0.97 23.26
C LEU A 221 -4.56 -1.67 24.05
N GLY A 222 -4.73 -1.72 25.37
CA GLY A 222 -3.92 -2.54 26.25
C GLY A 222 -4.70 -2.97 27.48
N TYR A 223 -4.01 -3.59 28.42
CA TYR A 223 -4.62 -4.17 29.61
C TYR A 223 -3.67 -4.14 30.81
N ILE A 224 -4.29 -4.16 31.99
CA ILE A 224 -3.65 -4.27 33.29
C ILE A 224 -4.12 -5.60 33.91
N LEU A 225 -3.18 -6.53 34.07
CA LEU A 225 -3.35 -7.76 34.83
C LEU A 225 -3.38 -7.45 36.33
N ASP A 226 -4.00 -8.35 37.09
CA ASP A 226 -4.23 -8.20 38.54
C ASP A 226 -4.44 -6.75 39.00
N ALA A 227 -5.39 -6.06 38.35
CA ALA A 227 -5.61 -4.63 38.55
C ALA A 227 -6.00 -4.23 39.99
N ASN A 228 -6.37 -5.23 40.81
CA ASN A 228 -6.70 -5.06 42.23
C ASN A 228 -5.56 -5.50 43.18
N ASN A 229 -4.40 -5.91 42.65
CA ASN A 229 -3.22 -6.34 43.38
C ASN A 229 -3.51 -7.46 44.40
N THR A 230 -4.21 -8.50 43.94
CA THR A 230 -4.69 -9.65 44.72
C THR A 230 -3.71 -10.82 44.75
N VAL A 231 -2.84 -10.95 43.74
CA VAL A 231 -1.77 -11.95 43.67
C VAL A 231 -0.50 -11.32 44.23
N THR A 232 0.23 -12.07 45.05
CA THR A 232 1.55 -11.64 45.52
C THR A 232 2.62 -12.16 44.58
N GLU A 233 3.42 -11.29 43.99
CA GLU A 233 4.28 -11.61 42.85
C GLU A 233 5.75 -11.30 43.07
N LEU A 234 6.63 -11.87 42.24
CA LEU A 234 8.06 -11.51 42.24
C LEU A 234 8.27 -10.05 41.80
N ASN A 235 7.45 -9.56 40.85
CA ASN A 235 7.51 -8.21 40.31
C ASN A 235 6.12 -7.76 39.82
N ASP A 236 5.54 -6.71 40.41
CA ASP A 236 4.21 -6.24 39.98
C ASP A 236 4.26 -5.28 38.77
N ALA A 237 5.46 -4.87 38.33
CA ALA A 237 5.61 -3.82 37.31
C ALA A 237 5.34 -4.29 35.86
N ASN A 238 5.33 -5.59 35.62
CA ASN A 238 5.10 -6.22 34.31
C ASN A 238 3.60 -6.59 34.08
N ASN A 239 2.73 -6.23 35.02
CA ASN A 239 1.28 -6.43 34.93
C ASN A 239 0.57 -5.49 33.94
N THR A 240 1.22 -4.40 33.54
CA THR A 240 0.66 -3.44 32.58
C THR A 240 1.28 -3.64 31.20
N SER A 241 0.44 -3.58 30.16
CA SER A 241 0.91 -3.67 28.78
C SER A 241 1.98 -2.63 28.50
N LEU A 242 3.12 -3.06 27.96
CA LEU A 242 4.19 -2.14 27.55
C LEU A 242 3.75 -1.33 26.33
N SER A 243 4.39 -0.17 26.10
CA SER A 243 4.10 0.70 24.95
C SER A 243 4.38 0.07 23.57
N THR A 244 5.11 -1.04 23.56
CA THR A 244 5.36 -1.89 22.39
C THR A 244 4.40 -3.07 22.27
N GLN A 245 3.56 -3.31 23.28
CA GLN A 245 2.61 -4.41 23.36
C GLN A 245 1.14 -3.97 23.23
N VAL A 246 0.91 -2.68 22.94
CA VAL A 246 -0.43 -2.14 22.69
C VAL A 246 -0.81 -2.27 21.22
N ASN A 247 -2.10 -2.48 20.95
CA ASN A 247 -2.65 -2.45 19.60
C ASN A 247 -3.27 -1.10 19.29
N GLU A 248 -2.95 -0.53 18.15
CA GLU A 248 -3.62 0.68 17.68
C GLU A 248 -5.06 0.38 17.23
N VAL A 249 -6.00 1.25 17.61
CA VAL A 249 -7.42 1.13 17.33
C VAL A 249 -7.93 2.50 16.89
N THR A 250 -8.60 2.56 15.74
CA THR A 250 -9.22 3.78 15.23
C THR A 250 -10.72 3.77 15.50
N VAL A 251 -11.23 4.78 16.19
CA VAL A 251 -12.66 4.99 16.37
C VAL A 251 -13.15 5.90 15.27
N VAL A 252 -14.16 5.45 14.53
CA VAL A 252 -14.79 6.23 13.45
C VAL A 252 -16.12 6.81 13.94
N ASP A 253 -16.45 8.03 13.50
CA ASP A 253 -17.76 8.63 13.80
C ASP A 253 -18.76 8.15 12.74
N ALA A 254 -19.86 7.58 13.21
CA ALA A 254 -20.96 7.09 12.40
C ALA A 254 -21.99 8.19 12.04
N SER A 255 -21.71 9.46 12.36
CA SER A 255 -22.54 10.60 11.96
C SER A 255 -22.61 10.73 10.44
N SER A 256 -23.76 11.16 9.92
CA SER A 256 -24.01 11.19 8.48
C SER A 256 -23.35 12.39 7.81
N ASN A 257 -22.62 12.15 6.71
CA ASN A 257 -22.01 13.19 5.89
C ASN A 257 -23.09 13.83 5.00
N THR A 258 -23.88 14.73 5.59
CA THR A 258 -25.03 15.38 4.94
C THR A 258 -24.75 16.79 4.44
N THR A 259 -23.61 17.39 4.81
CA THR A 259 -23.27 18.77 4.44
C THR A 259 -21.80 18.87 4.06
N GLY A 260 -21.53 19.08 2.77
CA GLY A 260 -20.18 19.22 2.22
C GLY A 260 -20.08 18.81 0.76
N ALA A 261 -18.95 19.12 0.14
CA ALA A 261 -18.65 18.82 -1.25
C ALA A 261 -17.15 18.58 -1.47
N PHE A 262 -16.82 17.88 -2.55
CA PHE A 262 -15.47 17.73 -3.05
C PHE A 262 -15.22 18.66 -4.23
N LYS A 263 -14.01 19.25 -4.27
CA LYS A 263 -13.52 20.08 -5.38
C LYS A 263 -12.87 19.18 -6.42
N ILE A 264 -13.27 19.35 -7.67
CA ILE A 264 -12.80 18.56 -8.81
C ILE A 264 -12.19 19.52 -9.83
N VAL A 265 -11.02 19.15 -10.37
CA VAL A 265 -10.38 19.87 -11.48
C VAL A 265 -10.64 19.15 -12.80
N ASN A 266 -10.94 19.91 -13.84
CA ASN A 266 -11.14 19.42 -15.21
C ASN A 266 -9.87 19.59 -16.06
N SER A 267 -9.78 18.88 -17.18
CA SER A 267 -8.71 18.98 -18.20
C SER A 267 -9.16 19.71 -19.46
N TRP A 268 -10.14 20.62 -19.35
CA TRP A 268 -10.67 21.43 -20.47
C TRP A 268 -10.33 22.91 -20.33
N GLY A 269 -9.28 23.25 -19.59
CA GLY A 269 -8.87 24.64 -19.35
C GLY A 269 -9.83 25.43 -18.46
N THR A 270 -9.59 26.73 -18.36
CA THR A 270 -10.36 27.68 -17.55
C THR A 270 -11.30 28.56 -18.38
N ASP A 271 -11.24 28.49 -19.71
CA ASP A 271 -12.03 29.34 -20.62
C ASP A 271 -13.02 28.53 -21.46
N SER A 272 -13.33 27.31 -21.02
CA SER A 272 -14.27 26.42 -21.67
C SER A 272 -15.70 26.64 -21.21
N THR A 273 -16.64 26.07 -21.96
CA THR A 273 -18.09 26.29 -21.75
C THR A 273 -18.71 25.30 -20.77
N PHE A 274 -17.93 24.46 -20.08
CA PHE A 274 -18.49 23.49 -19.12
C PHE A 274 -18.83 24.12 -17.77
N GLU A 275 -18.23 25.27 -17.46
CA GLU A 275 -18.31 25.97 -16.17
C GLU A 275 -18.95 27.36 -16.29
N ASN A 276 -19.44 27.89 -15.17
CA ASN A 276 -20.01 29.23 -15.04
C ASN A 276 -19.03 30.20 -14.34
N VAL A 277 -18.14 29.67 -13.49
CA VAL A 277 -16.99 30.34 -12.87
C VAL A 277 -15.74 29.85 -13.59
N SER A 278 -15.07 30.77 -14.28
CA SER A 278 -13.90 30.47 -15.13
C SER A 278 -12.65 30.20 -14.28
N ASP A 279 -12.56 29.01 -13.66
CA ASP A 279 -11.44 28.60 -12.81
C ASP A 279 -10.96 27.16 -13.04
N GLY A 280 -11.60 26.40 -13.94
CA GLY A 280 -11.28 25.02 -14.28
C GLY A 280 -11.73 23.99 -13.24
N HIS A 281 -12.52 24.40 -12.24
CA HIS A 281 -12.97 23.56 -11.14
C HIS A 281 -14.48 23.60 -10.98
N TYR A 282 -15.00 22.59 -10.30
CA TYR A 282 -16.38 22.58 -9.83
C TYR A 282 -16.50 21.76 -8.56
N TRP A 283 -17.68 21.81 -7.94
CA TRP A 283 -17.95 21.15 -6.66
C TRP A 283 -19.06 20.12 -6.80
N LEU A 284 -18.79 18.91 -6.29
CA LEU A 284 -19.77 17.83 -6.25
C LEU A 284 -20.13 17.51 -4.80
N THR A 285 -21.41 17.69 -4.44
CA THR A 285 -21.85 17.46 -3.05
C THR A 285 -21.71 16.00 -2.62
N TYR A 286 -21.54 15.74 -1.33
CA TYR A 286 -21.47 14.36 -0.81
C TYR A 286 -22.71 13.54 -1.19
N ASN A 287 -23.89 14.16 -1.20
CA ASN A 287 -25.13 13.50 -1.62
C ASN A 287 -25.15 13.19 -3.12
N SER A 288 -24.60 14.07 -3.96
CA SER A 288 -24.43 13.79 -5.38
C SER A 288 -23.51 12.62 -5.61
N MET A 289 -22.33 12.59 -4.98
CA MET A 289 -21.38 11.48 -5.12
C MET A 289 -21.97 10.14 -4.71
N LYS A 290 -22.72 10.11 -3.59
CA LYS A 290 -23.46 8.92 -3.13
C LYS A 290 -24.54 8.51 -4.13
N SER A 291 -25.31 9.47 -4.64
CA SER A 291 -26.39 9.22 -5.60
C SER A 291 -25.87 8.67 -6.93
N LEU A 292 -24.71 9.18 -7.37
CA LEU A 292 -24.00 8.75 -8.56
C LEU A 292 -23.28 7.42 -8.38
N GLN A 293 -23.12 6.93 -7.14
CA GLN A 293 -22.18 5.86 -6.83
C GLN A 293 -20.83 6.11 -7.51
N LEU A 294 -20.26 7.30 -7.26
CA LEU A 294 -19.14 7.80 -8.04
C LEU A 294 -17.93 6.86 -7.93
N PRO A 295 -17.41 6.31 -9.04
CA PRO A 295 -16.19 5.52 -9.01
C PRO A 295 -14.97 6.43 -8.91
N VAL A 296 -14.06 6.07 -8.00
CA VAL A 296 -12.81 6.80 -7.77
C VAL A 296 -11.63 5.83 -7.79
N TYR A 297 -10.48 6.30 -8.27
CA TYR A 297 -9.28 5.51 -8.48
C TYR A 297 -8.10 6.19 -7.78
N TYR A 298 -7.48 5.47 -6.84
CA TYR A 298 -6.32 5.97 -6.12
C TYR A 298 -5.04 5.44 -6.74
N TYR A 299 -4.00 6.27 -6.66
CA TYR A 299 -2.63 5.94 -6.99
C TYR A 299 -1.76 6.32 -5.81
N TYR A 300 -1.01 5.36 -5.30
CA TYR A 300 -0.32 5.43 -4.03
C TYR A 300 1.14 5.05 -4.22
N ASN A 301 2.04 6.00 -4.00
CA ASN A 301 3.46 5.70 -3.83
C ASN A 301 4.01 6.50 -2.65
N ASN A 302 5.10 6.00 -2.08
CA ASN A 302 5.84 6.78 -1.10
C ASN A 302 6.75 7.77 -1.82
N TYR A 303 6.48 9.06 -1.59
CA TYR A 303 7.22 10.19 -2.13
C TYR A 303 8.06 10.90 -1.03
N SER A 304 8.33 10.23 0.10
CA SER A 304 9.11 10.80 1.21
C SER A 304 10.60 10.91 0.93
N THR A 305 11.11 10.14 -0.03
CA THR A 305 12.52 10.15 -0.45
C THR A 305 12.59 10.19 -1.96
N ILE A 306 13.42 11.10 -2.50
CA ILE A 306 13.67 11.19 -3.94
C ILE A 306 14.24 9.87 -4.45
N TYR A 307 13.50 9.23 -5.34
CA TYR A 307 13.94 8.03 -6.02
C TYR A 307 15.04 8.32 -7.05
N LYS A 308 16.00 7.40 -7.10
CA LYS A 308 17.10 7.42 -8.08
C LYS A 308 17.23 6.00 -8.66
N PRO A 309 17.01 5.81 -9.97
CA PRO A 309 17.29 4.53 -10.61
C PRO A 309 18.80 4.25 -10.53
N THR A 310 19.16 2.98 -10.34
CA THR A 310 20.54 2.50 -10.22
C THR A 310 20.92 1.50 -11.31
N ALA A 311 19.94 0.89 -11.98
CA ALA A 311 20.17 0.08 -13.17
C ALA A 311 19.10 0.39 -14.23
N ILE A 312 19.52 0.70 -15.45
CA ILE A 312 18.63 1.00 -16.57
C ILE A 312 19.04 0.12 -17.75
N ALA A 313 18.08 -0.62 -18.30
CA ALA A 313 18.24 -1.28 -19.59
C ALA A 313 17.91 -0.29 -20.72
N VAL A 314 18.81 -0.14 -21.67
CA VAL A 314 18.64 0.70 -22.86
C VAL A 314 18.74 -0.18 -24.10
N PHE A 315 17.73 -0.16 -24.95
CA PHE A 315 17.70 -1.03 -26.13
C PHE A 315 16.93 -0.40 -27.28
N GLN A 316 17.32 -0.76 -28.51
CA GLN A 316 16.65 -0.37 -29.73
C GLN A 316 16.17 -1.60 -30.47
N ILE A 317 14.90 -1.58 -30.91
CA ILE A 317 14.27 -2.65 -31.68
C ILE A 317 13.78 -2.09 -33.00
N THR A 318 13.94 -2.86 -34.08
CA THR A 318 13.24 -2.63 -35.34
C THR A 318 12.23 -3.75 -35.58
N HIS A 319 10.96 -3.37 -35.64
CA HIS A 319 9.86 -4.22 -36.11
C HIS A 319 8.74 -3.31 -36.61
N THR A 320 7.97 -3.75 -37.61
CA THR A 320 6.95 -2.93 -38.26
C THR A 320 5.69 -2.75 -37.42
N GLN A 321 5.48 -3.62 -36.42
CA GLN A 321 4.32 -3.66 -35.53
C GLN A 321 4.74 -3.90 -34.08
N ARG A 322 4.82 -2.86 -33.26
CA ARG A 322 5.25 -2.93 -31.86
C ARG A 322 4.27 -3.69 -30.98
N ASP A 323 2.98 -3.66 -31.31
CA ASP A 323 1.93 -4.49 -30.69
C ASP A 323 1.97 -5.99 -31.03
N LYS A 324 3.04 -6.46 -31.66
CA LYS A 324 3.29 -7.88 -31.90
C LYS A 324 4.54 -8.39 -31.20
N CYS A 325 5.15 -7.57 -30.35
CA CYS A 325 6.39 -7.88 -29.66
C CYS A 325 6.18 -7.72 -28.15
N LYS A 326 6.10 -8.85 -27.44
CA LYS A 326 6.24 -8.88 -25.99
C LYS A 326 7.72 -8.78 -25.63
N ILE A 327 8.07 -7.87 -24.74
CA ILE A 327 9.46 -7.56 -24.40
C ILE A 327 9.62 -7.70 -22.90
N ILE A 328 10.56 -8.55 -22.49
CA ILE A 328 10.84 -8.86 -21.09
C ILE A 328 12.32 -8.67 -20.85
N LEU A 329 12.67 -7.90 -19.83
CA LEU A 329 14.00 -7.93 -19.24
C LEU A 329 13.96 -8.95 -18.11
N GLY A 330 14.94 -9.85 -18.05
CA GLY A 330 15.04 -10.84 -16.99
C GLY A 330 16.44 -10.92 -16.42
N LEU A 331 16.55 -11.59 -15.27
CA LEU A 331 17.79 -11.80 -14.55
C LEU A 331 17.96 -13.30 -14.28
N GLY A 332 19.13 -13.85 -14.61
CA GLY A 332 19.43 -15.28 -14.46
C GLY A 332 19.10 -16.11 -15.70
N ASP A 333 18.79 -17.39 -15.51
CA ASP A 333 18.48 -18.33 -16.61
C ASP A 333 17.20 -17.90 -17.35
N PRO A 334 17.24 -17.63 -18.67
CA PRO A 334 16.04 -17.27 -19.43
C PRO A 334 14.93 -18.33 -19.43
N ALA A 335 15.24 -19.60 -19.15
CA ALA A 335 14.27 -20.67 -19.02
C ALA A 335 13.59 -20.72 -17.64
N ASP A 336 14.25 -20.19 -16.60
CA ASP A 336 13.76 -20.12 -15.22
C ASP A 336 14.30 -18.83 -14.54
N PRO A 337 13.80 -17.65 -14.97
CA PRO A 337 14.39 -16.39 -14.58
C PRO A 337 14.15 -16.11 -13.10
N TYR A 338 15.19 -15.62 -12.42
CA TYR A 338 15.10 -15.22 -11.02
C TYR A 338 14.16 -14.03 -10.83
N LEU A 339 14.26 -13.03 -11.71
CA LEU A 339 13.36 -11.87 -11.76
C LEU A 339 13.08 -11.50 -13.22
N THR A 340 11.90 -10.91 -13.45
CA THR A 340 11.53 -10.37 -14.76
C THR A 340 10.81 -9.03 -14.63
N LYS A 341 10.93 -8.21 -15.68
CA LYS A 341 10.20 -6.96 -15.86
C LYS A 341 9.73 -6.87 -17.30
N GLU A 342 8.42 -6.75 -17.50
CA GLU A 342 7.86 -6.50 -18.82
C GLU A 342 8.03 -5.03 -19.20
N PHE A 343 8.27 -4.73 -20.48
CA PHE A 343 8.35 -3.35 -20.97
C PHE A 343 6.97 -2.73 -21.25
N GLN A 344 5.97 -3.57 -21.53
CA GLN A 344 4.60 -3.17 -21.86
C GLN A 344 3.86 -2.59 -20.64
N ALA A 345 2.83 -1.77 -20.86
CA ALA A 345 1.98 -1.26 -19.78
C ALA A 345 0.88 -2.24 -19.33
N ARG A 346 0.76 -3.43 -19.95
CA ARG A 346 -0.27 -4.41 -19.59
C ARG A 346 0.30 -5.82 -19.57
N ALA A 347 0.15 -6.47 -18.41
CA ALA A 347 0.70 -7.80 -18.15
C ALA A 347 0.22 -8.85 -19.18
N GLY A 348 1.16 -9.57 -19.78
CA GLY A 348 0.86 -10.67 -20.69
C GLY A 348 0.25 -10.26 -22.03
N THR A 349 0.36 -8.99 -22.42
CA THR A 349 -0.11 -8.48 -23.73
C THR A 349 0.99 -7.68 -24.41
N ASP A 350 0.87 -7.48 -25.73
CA ASP A 350 1.83 -6.72 -26.53
C ASP A 350 1.57 -5.20 -26.55
N ILE A 351 0.70 -4.66 -25.68
CA ILE A 351 0.25 -3.27 -25.84
C ILE A 351 1.37 -2.26 -25.54
N LEU A 352 1.88 -1.65 -26.64
CA LEU A 352 2.81 -0.52 -26.71
C LEU A 352 2.25 0.53 -27.68
N SER A 353 0.95 0.84 -27.66
CA SER A 353 0.28 1.70 -28.65
C SER A 353 0.24 1.15 -30.09
N GLY A 354 -0.33 -0.04 -30.26
CA GLY A 354 -0.89 -0.49 -31.55
C GLY A 354 0.09 -0.95 -32.62
N ALA A 355 -0.46 -1.21 -33.80
CA ALA A 355 0.22 -1.83 -34.96
C ALA A 355 1.09 -0.84 -35.75
N LEU A 356 1.94 -0.10 -35.03
CA LEU A 356 2.88 0.88 -35.56
C LEU A 356 4.32 0.39 -35.41
N SER A 357 5.25 0.96 -36.17
CA SER A 357 6.67 0.57 -36.04
C SER A 357 7.26 1.03 -34.71
N PHE A 358 8.29 0.31 -34.23
CA PHE A 358 9.15 0.83 -33.17
C PHE A 358 9.89 2.09 -33.63
N PRO A 359 10.29 2.99 -32.69
CA PRO A 359 11.07 4.17 -33.01
C PRO A 359 12.43 3.84 -33.63
N SER A 360 13.01 4.83 -34.30
CA SER A 360 14.40 4.76 -34.79
C SER A 360 15.46 5.09 -33.72
N ASN A 361 15.04 5.45 -32.51
CA ASN A 361 15.90 5.70 -31.35
C ASN A 361 15.83 4.54 -30.34
N ALA A 362 16.79 4.51 -29.43
CA ALA A 362 16.75 3.60 -28.28
C ALA A 362 15.64 3.99 -27.30
N MET A 363 15.14 2.99 -26.58
CA MET A 363 14.20 3.09 -25.48
C MET A 363 14.91 2.70 -24.19
N ALA A 364 14.37 3.10 -23.05
CA ALA A 364 14.95 2.76 -21.76
C ALA A 364 13.88 2.34 -20.75
N ILE A 365 14.24 1.43 -19.85
CA ILE A 365 13.42 1.03 -18.72
C ILE A 365 14.29 0.84 -17.48
N ASP A 366 13.79 1.34 -16.36
CA ASP A 366 14.40 1.13 -15.06
C ASP A 366 14.25 -0.33 -14.63
N ILE A 367 15.36 -1.00 -14.33
CA ILE A 367 15.42 -2.38 -13.83
C ILE A 367 16.15 -2.43 -12.47
N SER A 368 16.13 -1.34 -11.71
CA SER A 368 16.88 -1.22 -10.45
C SER A 368 16.49 -2.28 -9.42
N GLU A 369 15.31 -2.88 -9.51
CA GLU A 369 14.92 -4.07 -8.75
C GLU A 369 15.83 -5.30 -8.99
N PHE A 370 16.66 -5.30 -10.03
CA PHE A 370 17.63 -6.37 -10.29
C PHE A 370 18.94 -6.16 -9.52
N ALA A 371 19.19 -4.95 -8.99
CA ALA A 371 20.48 -4.54 -8.44
C ALA A 371 21.05 -5.48 -7.37
N HIS A 372 20.21 -6.07 -6.51
CA HIS A 372 20.65 -6.99 -5.45
C HIS A 372 21.08 -8.38 -5.96
N ALA A 373 20.93 -8.68 -7.25
CA ALA A 373 21.37 -9.95 -7.82
C ALA A 373 22.11 -9.77 -9.17
N ILE A 374 22.13 -8.56 -9.73
CA ILE A 374 22.70 -8.27 -11.05
C ILE A 374 24.20 -8.54 -11.21
N ASN A 375 24.93 -8.67 -10.09
CA ASN A 375 26.35 -9.02 -10.10
C ASN A 375 26.61 -10.53 -9.96
N SER A 376 25.57 -11.30 -9.62
CA SER A 376 25.61 -12.77 -9.47
C SER A 376 24.98 -13.49 -10.67
N ASP A 377 24.04 -12.82 -11.33
CA ASP A 377 23.25 -13.33 -12.44
C ASP A 377 23.30 -12.36 -13.62
N ASP A 378 23.29 -12.88 -14.84
CA ASP A 378 23.30 -12.09 -16.07
C ASP A 378 21.90 -11.56 -16.40
N VAL A 379 21.84 -10.35 -16.96
CA VAL A 379 20.58 -9.78 -17.48
C VAL A 379 20.36 -10.28 -18.90
N PHE A 380 19.11 -10.56 -19.26
CA PHE A 380 18.74 -10.86 -20.63
C PHE A 380 17.56 -10.01 -21.11
N LEU A 381 17.49 -9.81 -22.42
CA LEU A 381 16.35 -9.26 -23.13
C LEU A 381 15.67 -10.39 -23.90
N SER A 382 14.40 -10.63 -23.63
CA SER A 382 13.57 -11.61 -24.31
C SER A 382 12.48 -10.93 -25.12
N ILE A 383 12.35 -11.33 -26.38
CA ILE A 383 11.30 -10.86 -27.28
C ILE A 383 10.49 -12.05 -27.75
N THR A 384 9.21 -12.09 -27.37
CA THR A 384 8.24 -13.05 -27.90
C THR A 384 7.39 -12.36 -28.95
N THR A 385 7.41 -12.86 -30.18
CA THR A 385 6.54 -12.33 -31.25
C THR A 385 5.18 -13.00 -31.24
N ALA A 386 4.11 -12.28 -31.58
CA ALA A 386 2.78 -12.87 -31.75
C ALA A 386 2.73 -13.86 -32.92
N SER A 387 1.75 -14.77 -32.91
CA SER A 387 1.48 -15.64 -34.06
C SER A 387 1.22 -14.81 -35.33
N GLY A 388 1.85 -15.18 -36.45
CA GLY A 388 1.78 -14.45 -37.72
C GLY A 388 2.59 -13.16 -37.80
N ALA A 389 3.31 -12.74 -36.75
CA ALA A 389 4.18 -11.57 -36.79
C ALA A 389 5.44 -11.81 -37.65
N ALA A 390 5.97 -10.73 -38.22
CA ALA A 390 7.24 -10.73 -38.95
C ALA A 390 8.43 -10.90 -37.99
N PRO A 391 9.62 -11.29 -38.48
CA PRO A 391 10.85 -11.15 -37.70
C PRO A 391 11.24 -9.67 -37.53
N GLY A 392 12.07 -9.39 -36.53
CA GLY A 392 12.63 -8.06 -36.29
C GLY A 392 14.11 -8.13 -35.89
N THR A 393 14.64 -7.05 -35.34
CA THR A 393 16.06 -6.97 -34.93
C THR A 393 16.21 -6.15 -33.65
N VAL A 394 17.01 -6.65 -32.71
CA VAL A 394 17.59 -5.85 -31.63
C VAL A 394 18.83 -5.17 -32.21
N VAL A 395 18.77 -3.85 -32.35
CA VAL A 395 19.83 -3.02 -32.94
C VAL A 395 20.90 -2.68 -31.91
N SER A 396 20.47 -2.40 -30.68
CA SER A 396 21.34 -2.18 -29.53
C SER A 396 20.67 -2.72 -28.27
N PHE A 397 21.48 -3.16 -27.33
CA PHE A 397 21.06 -3.55 -25.99
C PHE A 397 22.22 -3.29 -25.04
N GLU A 398 21.98 -2.54 -23.97
CA GLU A 398 22.98 -2.28 -22.95
C GLU A 398 22.37 -2.07 -21.56
N ILE A 399 23.16 -2.33 -20.53
CA ILE A 399 22.83 -2.06 -19.13
C ILE A 399 23.70 -0.91 -18.63
N ARG A 400 23.06 0.15 -18.12
CA ARG A 400 23.73 1.32 -17.54
C ARG A 400 23.52 1.33 -16.02
N TYR A 401 24.60 1.44 -15.26
CA TYR A 401 24.56 1.57 -13.80
C TYR A 401 24.64 3.03 -13.36
N TYR A 402 23.94 3.37 -12.28
CA TYR A 402 23.92 4.71 -11.71
C TYR A 402 24.08 4.64 -10.20
N SER A 403 24.75 5.65 -9.64
CA SER A 403 24.93 5.79 -8.19
C SER A 403 23.63 6.18 -7.51
N SER A 404 23.22 5.43 -6.50
CA SER A 404 22.11 5.77 -5.60
C SER A 404 22.37 7.07 -4.82
N ILE A 405 23.64 7.42 -4.62
CA ILE A 405 24.06 8.64 -3.91
C ILE A 405 23.99 9.85 -4.85
N THR A 406 24.68 9.80 -6.00
CA THR A 406 24.86 10.98 -6.87
C THR A 406 23.89 11.04 -8.04
N GLY A 407 23.24 9.93 -8.40
CA GLY A 407 22.44 9.80 -9.63
C GLY A 407 23.26 9.81 -10.92
N SER A 408 24.60 9.81 -10.84
CA SER A 408 25.49 9.80 -11.99
C SER A 408 25.78 8.38 -12.44
N GLN A 409 26.02 8.19 -13.74
CA GLN A 409 26.39 6.88 -14.29
C GLN A 409 27.72 6.40 -13.70
N ILE A 410 27.79 5.11 -13.35
CA ILE A 410 28.98 4.44 -12.84
C ILE A 410 29.53 3.53 -13.94
N GLY A 411 30.83 3.66 -14.21
CA GLY A 411 31.53 2.80 -15.15
C GLY A 411 31.02 2.91 -16.59
N SER A 412 31.47 1.97 -17.42
CA SER A 412 30.99 1.82 -18.79
C SER A 412 29.69 1.01 -18.82
N ALA A 413 28.84 1.26 -19.81
CA ALA A 413 27.67 0.43 -20.04
C ALA A 413 28.10 -1.01 -20.42
N ILE A 414 27.32 -2.00 -19.98
CA ILE A 414 27.50 -3.40 -20.36
C ILE A 414 26.75 -3.63 -21.66
N THR A 415 27.47 -3.94 -22.74
CA THR A 415 26.86 -4.24 -24.04
C THR A 415 26.31 -5.66 -24.04
N GLY A 416 25.01 -5.79 -24.36
CA GLY A 416 24.36 -7.06 -24.58
C GLY A 416 24.44 -7.53 -26.04
N GLU A 417 23.99 -8.76 -26.25
CA GLU A 417 23.83 -9.35 -27.58
C GLU A 417 22.81 -8.57 -28.42
N THR A 418 23.03 -8.57 -29.73
CA THR A 418 22.18 -7.91 -30.71
C THR A 418 21.98 -8.84 -31.90
N GLY A 419 20.95 -8.60 -32.71
CA GLY A 419 20.68 -9.42 -33.89
C GLY A 419 19.21 -9.64 -34.17
N ALA A 420 18.94 -10.51 -35.13
CA ALA A 420 17.59 -10.81 -35.56
C ALA A 420 16.84 -11.67 -34.52
N PHE A 421 15.56 -11.35 -34.30
CA PHE A 421 14.63 -12.22 -33.59
C PHE A 421 13.57 -12.77 -34.54
N ALA A 422 13.14 -14.00 -34.26
CA ALA A 422 12.20 -14.71 -35.09
C ALA A 422 10.76 -14.19 -34.92
N GLY A 423 10.01 -14.21 -36.02
CA GLY A 423 8.56 -13.96 -36.02
C GLY A 423 7.75 -15.19 -35.62
N ASN A 424 6.43 -15.07 -35.76
CA ASN A 424 5.47 -16.17 -35.69
C ASN A 424 5.46 -16.98 -34.38
N GLY A 425 5.25 -16.31 -33.24
CA GLY A 425 5.05 -17.00 -31.95
C GLY A 425 6.35 -17.40 -31.25
N VAL A 426 7.51 -16.98 -31.76
CA VAL A 426 8.81 -17.44 -31.27
C VAL A 426 9.38 -16.44 -30.27
N THR A 427 9.95 -16.98 -29.19
CA THR A 427 10.77 -16.23 -28.23
C THR A 427 12.22 -16.27 -28.65
N THR A 428 12.86 -15.11 -28.73
CA THR A 428 14.33 -14.97 -28.91
C THR A 428 14.90 -14.23 -27.72
N VAL A 429 16.07 -14.66 -27.24
CA VAL A 429 16.75 -14.10 -26.07
C VAL A 429 18.11 -13.51 -26.50
N PHE A 430 18.50 -12.42 -25.84
CA PHE A 430 19.77 -11.72 -26.04
C PHE A 430 20.37 -11.43 -24.66
N ASP A 431 21.56 -11.96 -24.38
CA ASP A 431 22.17 -11.84 -23.06
C ASP A 431 23.03 -10.57 -22.92
N ALA A 432 23.07 -10.00 -21.73
CA ALA A 432 24.01 -8.97 -21.30
C ALA A 432 24.76 -9.48 -20.06
N LEU A 433 26.05 -9.76 -20.24
CA LEU A 433 26.89 -10.41 -19.23
C LEU A 433 27.22 -9.46 -18.07
N THR A 434 26.32 -9.32 -17.10
CA THR A 434 26.45 -8.42 -15.94
C THR A 434 27.19 -9.05 -14.76
N THR A 435 27.32 -10.37 -14.72
CA THR A 435 27.97 -11.10 -13.64
C THR A 435 29.41 -10.64 -13.43
N GLY A 436 29.74 -10.24 -12.20
CA GLY A 436 31.07 -9.78 -11.82
C GLY A 436 31.53 -8.45 -12.46
N THR A 437 30.64 -7.70 -13.10
CA THR A 437 30.98 -6.43 -13.76
C THR A 437 31.06 -5.26 -12.79
N ILE A 438 30.47 -5.39 -11.59
CA ILE A 438 30.49 -4.37 -10.55
C ILE A 438 31.53 -4.75 -9.50
N ALA A 439 32.48 -3.84 -9.27
CA ALA A 439 33.48 -4.00 -8.21
C ALA A 439 32.78 -4.05 -6.83
N SER A 440 33.26 -4.91 -5.94
CA SER A 440 32.61 -5.21 -4.65
C SER A 440 32.41 -3.99 -3.74
N ASP A 441 33.20 -2.93 -3.92
CA ASP A 441 33.11 -1.65 -3.21
C ASP A 441 32.00 -0.72 -3.76
N ASN A 442 31.50 -0.96 -4.98
CA ASN A 442 30.44 -0.19 -5.62
C ASN A 442 29.06 -0.87 -5.55
N TYR A 443 28.97 -2.03 -4.89
CA TYR A 443 27.72 -2.79 -4.82
C TYR A 443 26.66 -2.09 -3.95
N ASP A 444 27.09 -1.49 -2.84
CA ASP A 444 26.21 -0.65 -2.00
C ASP A 444 25.74 0.59 -2.77
N ASP A 445 26.59 1.13 -3.67
CA ASP A 445 26.29 2.32 -4.49
C ASP A 445 25.18 2.09 -5.53
N ILE A 446 24.90 0.84 -5.92
CA ILE A 446 23.82 0.53 -6.87
C ILE A 446 22.55 0.01 -6.19
N THR A 447 22.50 -0.04 -4.86
CA THR A 447 21.26 -0.38 -4.15
C THR A 447 20.27 0.77 -4.33
N PRO A 448 19.11 0.56 -5.00
CA PRO A 448 18.18 1.65 -5.24
C PRO A 448 17.57 2.14 -3.94
N THR A 449 17.22 3.43 -3.91
CA THR A 449 16.32 3.93 -2.87
C THR A 449 15.00 3.17 -3.03
N LEU A 450 14.55 2.51 -1.96
CA LEU A 450 13.29 1.78 -2.00
C LEU A 450 12.16 2.74 -2.37
N ARG A 451 11.48 2.48 -3.48
CA ARG A 451 10.09 2.94 -3.69
C ARG A 451 9.21 2.14 -2.72
N SER A 452 9.34 2.42 -1.42
CA SER A 452 8.66 1.67 -0.36
C SER A 452 7.17 2.02 -0.31
N THR A 453 6.37 1.17 0.33
CA THR A 453 4.94 1.39 0.61
C THR A 453 4.72 1.96 2.01
N GLY A 454 5.75 2.51 2.65
CA GLY A 454 5.67 3.06 4.01
C GLY A 454 5.32 4.54 4.01
N SER A 455 4.10 4.90 3.62
CA SER A 455 3.61 6.24 3.86
C SER A 455 3.12 6.39 5.31
N ARG A 456 2.73 7.61 5.66
CA ARG A 456 2.02 7.89 6.92
C ARG A 456 0.70 7.12 7.04
N LEU A 457 0.08 6.73 5.92
CA LEU A 457 -1.15 5.94 5.83
C LEU A 457 -0.87 4.54 5.25
N THR A 458 -1.32 3.50 5.93
CA THR A 458 -1.38 2.15 5.39
C THR A 458 -2.75 1.94 4.76
N LEU A 459 -2.80 1.68 3.46
CA LEU A 459 -4.06 1.39 2.78
C LEU A 459 -4.57 -0.01 3.16
N VAL A 460 -5.85 -0.13 3.50
CA VAL A 460 -6.50 -1.42 3.74
C VAL A 460 -7.29 -1.80 2.51
N GLU A 461 -6.76 -2.78 1.79
CA GLU A 461 -7.24 -3.18 0.48
C GLU A 461 -7.71 -4.63 0.50
N ASN A 462 -8.82 -4.92 -0.16
CA ASN A 462 -9.32 -6.27 -0.33
C ASN A 462 -9.41 -6.63 -1.82
N THR A 463 -9.23 -7.92 -2.12
CA THR A 463 -9.68 -8.47 -3.40
C THR A 463 -11.22 -8.50 -3.38
N PRO A 464 -11.92 -7.86 -4.33
CA PRO A 464 -13.38 -7.95 -4.42
C PRO A 464 -13.84 -9.42 -4.53
N SER A 465 -14.96 -9.76 -3.89
CA SER A 465 -15.64 -11.03 -4.16
C SER A 465 -16.20 -11.04 -5.59
N GLU A 466 -16.44 -12.22 -6.16
CA GLU A 466 -17.03 -12.35 -7.51
C GLU A 466 -18.35 -11.56 -7.66
N SER A 467 -19.21 -11.59 -6.63
CA SER A 467 -20.47 -10.84 -6.63
C SER A 467 -20.27 -9.32 -6.56
N GLU A 468 -19.27 -8.85 -5.82
CA GLU A 468 -18.93 -7.42 -5.79
C GLU A 468 -18.36 -6.97 -7.12
N LEU A 469 -17.48 -7.79 -7.71
CA LEU A 469 -16.84 -7.49 -8.98
C LEU A 469 -17.88 -7.39 -10.10
N GLU A 470 -18.82 -8.32 -10.20
CA GLU A 470 -19.90 -8.26 -11.20
C GLU A 470 -20.83 -7.04 -10.98
N ALA A 471 -21.09 -6.66 -9.73
CA ALA A 471 -21.88 -5.46 -9.43
C ALA A 471 -21.14 -4.17 -9.81
N ASP A 472 -19.84 -4.09 -9.51
CA ASP A 472 -19.02 -2.93 -9.83
C ASP A 472 -18.78 -2.83 -11.35
N MET A 473 -18.61 -3.95 -12.06
CA MET A 473 -18.57 -4.03 -13.53
C MET A 473 -19.88 -3.62 -14.18
N ALA A 474 -21.03 -3.97 -13.59
CA ALA A 474 -22.34 -3.53 -14.07
C ALA A 474 -22.56 -2.02 -13.89
N ALA A 475 -21.98 -1.44 -12.82
CA ALA A 475 -22.11 -0.02 -12.53
C ALA A 475 -21.18 0.87 -13.37
N ILE A 476 -19.93 0.43 -13.60
CA ILE A 476 -18.88 1.24 -14.24
C ILE A 476 -18.69 0.87 -15.71
N GLY A 477 -19.00 -0.38 -16.07
CA GLY A 477 -18.83 -0.92 -17.41
C GLY A 477 -17.58 -1.80 -17.57
N VAL A 478 -17.50 -2.40 -18.75
CA VAL A 478 -16.41 -3.27 -19.17
C VAL A 478 -15.96 -2.83 -20.55
N TYR A 479 -14.65 -2.83 -20.80
CA TYR A 479 -14.11 -2.48 -22.12
C TYR A 479 -14.78 -3.25 -23.26
N GLU A 480 -15.17 -2.51 -24.30
CA GLU A 480 -15.78 -3.01 -25.53
C GLU A 480 -14.79 -2.85 -26.69
N SER A 481 -14.37 -3.97 -27.29
CA SER A 481 -13.40 -3.94 -28.38
C SER A 481 -13.93 -3.18 -29.59
N GLY A 482 -13.15 -2.20 -30.08
CA GLY A 482 -13.47 -1.41 -31.28
C GLY A 482 -14.44 -0.25 -31.06
N LYS A 483 -14.89 -0.03 -29.81
CA LYS A 483 -15.64 1.18 -29.45
C LYS A 483 -14.67 2.36 -29.35
N ASN A 484 -15.03 3.47 -29.99
CA ASN A 484 -14.34 4.74 -29.79
C ASN A 484 -14.84 5.37 -28.48
N TYR A 485 -13.95 5.59 -27.52
CA TYR A 485 -14.27 6.28 -26.27
C TYR A 485 -13.88 7.77 -26.29
N ASN A 486 -13.29 8.26 -27.38
CA ASN A 486 -13.15 9.69 -27.62
C ASN A 486 -14.42 10.28 -28.24
N GLU A 487 -15.39 10.58 -27.39
CA GLU A 487 -16.58 11.36 -27.76
C GLU A 487 -16.27 12.85 -27.57
N LEU A 488 -16.52 13.66 -28.59
CA LEU A 488 -16.34 15.11 -28.46
C LEU A 488 -17.56 15.75 -27.79
N VAL A 489 -17.32 16.44 -26.69
CA VAL A 489 -18.33 17.22 -25.96
C VAL A 489 -17.94 18.69 -26.02
N ASN A 490 -18.78 19.53 -26.63
CA ASN A 490 -18.50 20.96 -26.81
C ASN A 490 -17.14 21.24 -27.47
N GLY A 491 -16.70 20.33 -28.35
CA GLY A 491 -15.35 20.40 -28.94
C GLY A 491 -14.26 20.07 -27.94
N HIS A 492 -14.48 19.19 -26.98
CA HIS A 492 -13.39 18.66 -26.16
C HIS A 492 -13.44 17.14 -26.15
N GLY A 493 -12.27 16.51 -26.17
CA GLY A 493 -12.16 15.07 -26.08
C GLY A 493 -12.65 14.55 -24.74
N THR A 494 -13.40 13.46 -24.80
CA THR A 494 -13.55 12.51 -23.69
C THR A 494 -12.69 11.29 -24.00
N GLY A 495 -12.48 10.34 -23.11
CA GLY A 495 -11.49 9.30 -23.40
C GLY A 495 -11.36 8.21 -22.37
N LEU A 496 -12.30 8.14 -21.43
CA LEU A 496 -12.27 7.17 -20.37
C LEU A 496 -12.79 5.82 -20.89
N LYS A 497 -11.89 4.84 -20.96
CA LYS A 497 -12.21 3.43 -21.16
C LYS A 497 -12.44 2.76 -19.80
N PRO A 498 -13.54 2.01 -19.63
CA PRO A 498 -13.67 1.11 -18.49
C PRO A 498 -12.64 -0.03 -18.58
N PRO A 499 -12.24 -0.64 -17.45
CA PRO A 499 -11.32 -1.77 -17.45
C PRO A 499 -11.87 -2.99 -18.20
N THR A 500 -10.97 -3.83 -18.73
CA THR A 500 -11.32 -5.18 -19.20
C THR A 500 -11.66 -6.10 -18.02
N ARG A 501 -12.33 -7.23 -18.27
CA ARG A 501 -12.64 -8.23 -17.21
C ARG A 501 -11.39 -8.71 -16.48
N THR A 502 -10.28 -8.91 -17.19
CA THR A 502 -9.00 -9.30 -16.61
C THR A 502 -8.44 -8.22 -15.70
N GLU A 503 -8.50 -6.96 -16.12
CA GLU A 503 -8.01 -5.82 -15.32
C GLU A 503 -8.86 -5.63 -14.06
N TRP A 504 -10.18 -5.77 -14.18
CA TRP A 504 -11.10 -5.81 -13.05
C TRP A 504 -10.70 -6.86 -12.00
N SER A 505 -10.36 -8.08 -12.43
CA SER A 505 -9.94 -9.15 -11.52
C SER A 505 -8.58 -8.91 -10.83
N GLN A 506 -7.77 -7.98 -11.35
CA GLN A 506 -6.44 -7.67 -10.82
C GLN A 506 -6.48 -6.51 -9.81
N MET A 507 -7.38 -5.54 -9.99
CA MET A 507 -7.48 -4.38 -9.11
C MET A 507 -7.98 -4.75 -7.70
N LYS A 508 -7.44 -4.04 -6.71
CA LYS A 508 -7.92 -4.09 -5.34
C LYS A 508 -8.94 -2.98 -5.07
N LYS A 509 -9.81 -3.25 -4.08
CA LYS A 509 -10.76 -2.28 -3.56
C LYS A 509 -10.29 -1.74 -2.23
N LEU A 510 -10.20 -0.43 -2.12
CA LEU A 510 -9.85 0.22 -0.86
C LEU A 510 -11.07 0.23 0.08
N VAL A 511 -10.87 -0.27 1.30
CA VAL A 511 -11.94 -0.40 2.30
C VAL A 511 -11.62 0.34 3.61
N GLY A 512 -10.40 0.86 3.78
CA GLY A 512 -10.00 1.61 4.97
C GLY A 512 -8.55 2.14 4.94
N LEU A 513 -8.13 2.85 5.99
CA LEU A 513 -6.80 3.48 6.13
C LEU A 513 -6.22 3.30 7.54
N GLN A 514 -5.14 2.53 7.70
CA GLN A 514 -4.50 2.23 8.99
C GLN A 514 -3.41 3.26 9.26
N SER A 515 -3.51 4.04 10.33
CA SER A 515 -2.42 4.91 10.78
C SER A 515 -2.65 5.50 12.17
N SER A 516 -1.56 5.67 12.91
CA SER A 516 -1.51 6.49 14.13
C SER A 516 -1.98 7.93 13.93
N TYR A 517 -2.07 8.37 12.68
CA TYR A 517 -2.51 9.70 12.24
C TYR A 517 -3.76 9.68 11.36
N ALA A 518 -4.34 8.51 11.08
CA ALA A 518 -5.61 8.41 10.37
C ALA A 518 -6.68 9.05 11.25
N MET A 519 -6.90 10.35 11.04
CA MET A 519 -7.95 11.08 11.72
C MET A 519 -9.26 10.40 11.34
N GLY A 520 -10.16 10.23 12.30
CA GLY A 520 -11.49 9.69 12.04
C GLY A 520 -12.30 10.62 11.12
N THR A 521 -13.59 10.75 11.38
CA THR A 521 -14.43 11.66 10.59
C THR A 521 -13.95 13.10 10.75
N ARG A 522 -13.63 13.74 9.62
CA ARG A 522 -13.25 15.14 9.58
C ARG A 522 -14.51 15.98 9.51
N THR A 523 -14.85 16.68 10.59
CA THR A 523 -16.03 17.56 10.68
C THR A 523 -15.63 19.02 10.60
N ASN A 524 -16.42 19.84 9.90
CA ASN A 524 -16.21 21.29 9.78
C ASN A 524 -14.81 21.68 9.24
N SER A 525 -14.25 20.85 8.37
CA SER A 525 -12.88 21.02 7.88
C SER A 525 -12.85 21.33 6.38
N SER A 526 -11.76 21.94 5.92
CA SER A 526 -11.51 22.20 4.51
C SER A 526 -10.07 21.83 4.17
N VAL A 527 -9.88 21.22 3.02
CA VAL A 527 -8.57 20.94 2.42
C VAL A 527 -8.66 21.29 0.95
N ASP A 528 -7.67 22.02 0.45
CA ASP A 528 -7.53 22.30 -0.98
C ASP A 528 -6.08 22.06 -1.41
N ASN A 529 -5.81 20.90 -2.02
CA ASN A 529 -4.47 20.58 -2.51
C ASN A 529 -4.13 21.33 -3.81
N SER A 530 -5.11 21.91 -4.51
CA SER A 530 -4.82 22.71 -5.72
C SER A 530 -4.23 24.08 -5.41
N GLU A 531 -4.35 24.57 -4.17
CA GLU A 531 -3.65 25.76 -3.69
C GLU A 531 -2.20 25.48 -3.25
N SER A 532 -1.79 24.21 -3.20
CA SER A 532 -0.42 23.86 -2.81
C SER A 532 0.59 24.31 -3.86
N GLN A 533 1.82 24.61 -3.42
CA GLN A 533 2.91 24.94 -4.36
C GLN A 533 3.29 23.81 -5.32
N TYR A 534 2.80 22.59 -5.09
CA TYR A 534 3.14 21.40 -5.87
C TYR A 534 2.13 21.11 -6.97
N PHE A 535 0.99 21.80 -6.97
CA PHE A 535 -0.08 21.54 -7.94
C PHE A 535 0.18 22.30 -9.25
N PRO A 536 0.04 21.66 -10.43
CA PRO A 536 0.21 22.33 -11.71
C PRO A 536 -0.99 23.26 -12.02
N PRO A 537 -0.86 24.20 -12.96
CA PRO A 537 -2.01 24.95 -13.50
C PRO A 537 -3.11 24.03 -14.05
N VAL A 538 -4.31 24.58 -14.28
CA VAL A 538 -5.37 23.83 -14.98
C VAL A 538 -4.93 23.57 -16.42
N GLY A 539 -4.93 22.29 -16.81
CA GLY A 539 -4.59 21.82 -18.14
C GLY A 539 -5.78 21.84 -19.12
N ASN A 540 -5.49 21.86 -20.41
CA ASN A 540 -6.46 21.76 -21.48
C ASN A 540 -6.02 20.75 -22.56
N GLN A 541 -6.76 19.65 -22.68
CA GLN A 541 -6.48 18.54 -23.60
C GLN A 541 -6.95 18.77 -25.05
N GLY A 542 -7.71 19.83 -25.34
CA GLY A 542 -8.31 20.00 -26.67
C GLY A 542 -9.26 18.85 -27.04
N ASP A 543 -9.19 18.40 -28.29
CA ASP A 543 -10.06 17.35 -28.87
C ASP A 543 -9.55 15.91 -28.69
N GLU A 544 -8.33 15.71 -28.18
CA GLU A 544 -7.75 14.38 -28.03
C GLU A 544 -8.39 13.62 -26.86
N GLY A 545 -8.53 12.29 -26.99
CA GLY A 545 -9.10 11.42 -25.96
C GLY A 545 -8.19 11.14 -24.75
N SER A 546 -7.37 12.11 -24.35
CA SER A 546 -6.31 11.94 -23.35
C SER A 546 -6.69 12.37 -21.93
N CYS A 547 -7.99 12.54 -21.62
CA CYS A 547 -8.45 12.93 -20.27
C CYS A 547 -7.86 12.04 -19.16
N VAL A 548 -7.67 10.74 -19.41
CA VAL A 548 -7.03 9.82 -18.46
C VAL A 548 -5.55 10.17 -18.24
N ALA A 549 -4.81 10.52 -19.30
CA ALA A 549 -3.42 10.93 -19.18
C ALA A 549 -3.27 12.29 -18.47
N PHE A 550 -4.24 13.20 -18.66
CA PHE A 550 -4.30 14.44 -17.88
C PHE A 550 -4.59 14.18 -16.40
N ALA A 551 -5.62 13.39 -16.08
CA ALA A 551 -5.96 13.06 -14.70
C ALA A 551 -4.80 12.36 -13.98
N THR A 552 -4.25 11.30 -14.59
CA THR A 552 -3.23 10.46 -13.95
C THR A 552 -1.81 11.03 -14.02
N GLY A 553 -1.39 11.56 -15.17
CA GLY A 553 -0.06 12.09 -15.40
C GLY A 553 0.05 13.56 -15.03
N TYR A 554 -0.71 14.40 -15.76
CA TYR A 554 -0.59 15.84 -15.63
C TYR A 554 -0.93 16.33 -14.23
N TYR A 555 -2.04 15.88 -13.64
CA TYR A 555 -2.43 16.29 -12.28
C TYR A 555 -1.79 15.41 -11.20
N ILE A 556 -2.18 14.14 -11.11
CA ILE A 556 -1.79 13.25 -10.00
C ILE A 556 -0.27 13.04 -9.95
N HIS A 557 0.34 12.62 -11.05
CA HIS A 557 1.76 12.28 -11.07
C HIS A 557 2.68 13.48 -10.95
N THR A 558 2.35 14.61 -11.60
CA THR A 558 3.07 15.88 -11.41
C THR A 558 3.03 16.32 -9.95
N TYR A 559 1.84 16.36 -9.34
CA TYR A 559 1.70 16.83 -7.96
C TYR A 559 2.53 15.99 -6.98
N PHE A 560 2.49 14.67 -7.12
CA PHE A 560 3.31 13.81 -6.26
C PHE A 560 4.81 13.92 -6.55
N THR A 561 5.23 13.99 -7.81
CA THR A 561 6.64 14.16 -8.19
C THR A 561 7.17 15.52 -7.71
N ALA A 562 6.35 16.56 -7.80
CA ALA A 562 6.68 17.89 -7.29
C ALA A 562 6.80 17.89 -5.77
N ARG A 563 5.95 17.16 -5.04
CA ARG A 563 6.12 16.95 -3.59
C ARG A 563 7.41 16.22 -3.24
N GLU A 564 7.69 15.12 -3.95
CA GLU A 564 8.92 14.32 -3.77
C GLU A 564 10.18 15.17 -3.93
N ASN A 565 10.20 16.02 -4.95
CA ASN A 565 11.37 16.83 -5.32
C ASN A 565 11.31 18.26 -4.76
N ASN A 566 10.30 18.59 -3.96
CA ASN A 566 10.03 19.93 -3.46
C ASN A 566 10.03 21.02 -4.57
N TRP A 567 9.39 20.73 -5.69
CA TRP A 567 9.25 21.65 -6.82
C TRP A 567 8.11 22.63 -6.58
N ASN A 568 8.43 23.93 -6.63
CA ASN A 568 7.42 24.98 -6.58
C ASN A 568 6.92 25.28 -8.00
N LEU A 569 5.63 25.02 -8.22
CA LEU A 569 4.87 25.29 -9.44
C LEU A 569 3.95 26.51 -9.31
N THR A 570 3.93 27.20 -8.15
CA THR A 570 3.20 28.45 -7.98
C THR A 570 3.68 29.49 -9.00
N GLY A 571 2.74 30.13 -9.68
CA GLY A 571 3.05 31.13 -10.70
C GLY A 571 3.56 30.56 -12.02
N THR A 572 3.44 29.25 -12.25
CA THR A 572 3.66 28.65 -13.57
C THR A 572 2.76 29.34 -14.60
N SER A 573 3.36 30.01 -15.59
CA SER A 573 2.62 30.58 -16.71
C SER A 573 2.06 29.47 -17.59
N TYR A 574 0.78 29.56 -17.94
CA TYR A 574 0.08 28.65 -18.84
C TYR A 574 -0.47 29.46 -20.03
N GLY A 575 -0.29 28.96 -21.24
CA GLY A 575 -0.64 29.67 -22.47
C GLY A 575 -1.28 28.74 -23.51
N GLY A 576 -2.04 29.34 -24.43
CA GLY A 576 -2.93 28.59 -25.31
C GLY A 576 -4.20 28.18 -24.57
N THR A 577 -5.31 28.16 -25.29
CA THR A 577 -6.62 27.80 -24.75
C THR A 577 -7.17 26.54 -25.40
N TYR A 578 -6.53 26.02 -26.45
CA TYR A 578 -7.05 24.90 -27.22
C TYR A 578 -6.02 24.33 -28.22
N PRO A 579 -5.25 23.29 -27.85
CA PRO A 579 -5.00 22.87 -26.47
C PRO A 579 -4.15 23.92 -25.74
N GLY A 580 -3.97 23.74 -24.43
CA GLY A 580 -3.13 24.61 -23.61
C GLY A 580 -1.77 23.99 -23.29
N ALA A 581 -0.80 24.81 -22.91
CA ALA A 581 0.53 24.36 -22.52
C ALA A 581 1.17 25.23 -21.42
N PRO A 582 1.94 24.63 -20.48
CA PRO A 582 2.80 25.39 -19.59
C PRO A 582 3.91 26.09 -20.40
N LEU A 583 4.07 27.40 -20.18
CA LEU A 583 5.12 28.22 -20.79
C LEU A 583 6.38 28.33 -19.90
N SER A 584 6.30 27.83 -18.68
CA SER A 584 7.38 27.78 -17.68
C SER A 584 7.27 26.47 -16.88
N ASN A 585 8.32 26.06 -16.16
CA ASN A 585 8.35 24.80 -15.41
C ASN A 585 8.01 23.56 -16.27
N THR A 586 8.28 23.64 -17.58
CA THR A 586 8.08 22.53 -18.52
C THR A 586 8.95 21.32 -18.14
N ASP A 587 10.05 21.55 -17.43
CA ASP A 587 10.97 20.55 -16.85
C ASP A 587 10.46 19.92 -15.54
N LYS A 588 9.26 20.24 -15.08
CA LYS A 588 8.70 19.76 -13.80
C LYS A 588 7.27 19.23 -13.89
N ILE A 589 6.57 19.56 -14.98
CA ILE A 589 5.21 19.09 -15.24
C ILE A 589 5.29 17.84 -16.10
N MET A 590 4.55 16.78 -15.76
CA MET A 590 4.58 15.51 -16.47
C MET A 590 3.79 15.59 -17.78
N SER A 591 4.27 14.90 -18.82
CA SER A 591 3.68 14.90 -20.16
C SER A 591 2.48 13.94 -20.28
N PRO A 592 1.28 14.42 -20.67
CA PRO A 592 0.17 13.53 -21.05
C PRO A 592 0.51 12.63 -22.24
N ASP A 593 1.17 13.17 -23.27
CA ASP A 593 1.51 12.45 -24.51
C ASP A 593 2.44 11.27 -24.26
N PHE A 594 3.42 11.44 -23.35
CA PHE A 594 4.27 10.32 -22.95
C PHE A 594 3.42 9.14 -22.51
N ILE A 595 2.39 9.38 -21.70
CA ILE A 595 1.49 8.32 -21.24
C ILE A 595 0.61 7.85 -22.39
N TYR A 596 -0.17 8.75 -22.98
CA TYR A 596 -1.24 8.43 -23.93
C TYR A 596 -0.72 7.69 -25.17
N HIS A 597 0.40 8.13 -25.74
CA HIS A 597 0.99 7.53 -26.95
C HIS A 597 1.54 6.13 -26.73
N GLN A 598 1.60 5.65 -25.48
CA GLN A 598 2.03 4.30 -25.16
C GLN A 598 0.83 3.38 -24.83
N ILE A 599 -0.34 3.94 -24.51
CA ILE A 599 -1.50 3.20 -23.97
C ILE A 599 -2.81 3.39 -24.74
N ASN A 600 -2.79 4.14 -25.84
CA ASN A 600 -3.96 4.40 -26.71
C ASN A 600 -4.11 3.39 -27.86
N SER A 601 -3.31 2.31 -27.88
CA SER A 601 -3.37 1.31 -28.97
C SER A 601 -3.12 1.88 -30.38
N GLY A 602 -2.44 3.03 -30.50
CA GLY A 602 -2.02 3.64 -31.77
C GLY A 602 -3.13 4.42 -32.49
N ILE A 603 -4.27 4.64 -31.82
CA ILE A 603 -5.42 5.39 -32.32
C ILE A 603 -5.93 6.31 -31.22
N ASP A 604 -6.60 7.39 -31.59
CA ASP A 604 -7.19 8.32 -30.64
C ASP A 604 -8.60 7.86 -30.22
N ASP A 605 -8.67 6.85 -29.36
CA ASP A 605 -9.93 6.25 -28.91
C ASP A 605 -10.05 6.16 -27.38
N GLY A 606 -9.14 6.79 -26.64
CA GLY A 606 -9.13 6.83 -25.17
C GLY A 606 -8.18 5.83 -24.49
N SER A 607 -8.16 5.84 -23.16
CA SER A 607 -7.42 4.86 -22.34
C SER A 607 -8.09 4.61 -20.99
N SER A 608 -7.51 3.77 -20.13
CA SER A 608 -8.04 3.44 -18.80
C SER A 608 -7.07 3.80 -17.68
N TYR A 609 -7.61 4.12 -16.49
CA TYR A 609 -6.80 4.37 -15.30
C TYR A 609 -5.86 3.22 -14.96
N TYR A 610 -6.33 1.97 -15.16
CA TYR A 610 -5.53 0.78 -14.90
C TYR A 610 -4.23 0.78 -15.71
N ILE A 611 -4.31 0.96 -17.02
CA ILE A 611 -3.13 0.91 -17.89
C ILE A 611 -2.25 2.15 -17.68
N ALA A 612 -2.85 3.32 -17.46
CA ALA A 612 -2.11 4.55 -17.16
C ALA A 612 -1.29 4.43 -15.87
N PHE A 613 -1.89 3.98 -14.76
CA PHE A 613 -1.15 3.77 -13.52
C PHE A 613 -0.13 2.63 -13.63
N THR A 614 -0.41 1.58 -14.40
CA THR A 614 0.58 0.52 -14.67
C THR A 614 1.81 1.10 -15.37
N LEU A 615 1.62 1.91 -16.42
CA LEU A 615 2.72 2.59 -17.12
C LEU A 615 3.51 3.50 -16.17
N LEU A 616 2.81 4.30 -15.35
CA LEU A 616 3.44 5.19 -14.38
C LEU A 616 4.25 4.42 -13.33
N THR A 617 3.80 3.26 -12.87
CA THR A 617 4.60 2.41 -11.95
C THR A 617 5.82 1.77 -12.63
N ARG A 618 5.67 1.37 -13.88
CA ARG A 618 6.65 0.53 -14.59
C ARG A 618 7.76 1.34 -15.27
N MET A 619 7.37 2.43 -15.92
CA MET A 619 8.23 3.28 -16.75
C MET A 619 8.34 4.72 -16.21
N GLY A 620 7.32 5.19 -15.49
CA GLY A 620 7.20 6.57 -15.05
C GLY A 620 6.66 7.50 -16.14
N CYS A 621 6.99 8.78 -16.05
CA CYS A 621 6.60 9.77 -17.04
C CYS A 621 7.70 10.81 -17.19
N CYS A 622 8.00 11.20 -18.43
CA CYS A 622 8.90 12.32 -18.67
C CYS A 622 8.18 13.65 -18.49
N THR A 623 8.96 14.72 -18.39
CA THR A 623 8.45 16.08 -18.28
C THR A 623 7.92 16.57 -19.64
N TRP A 624 7.03 17.56 -19.59
CA TRP A 624 6.49 18.25 -20.76
C TRP A 624 7.61 18.82 -21.65
N GLY A 625 8.74 19.23 -21.05
CA GLY A 625 9.91 19.69 -21.78
C GLY A 625 10.58 18.61 -22.64
N GLN A 626 10.50 17.33 -22.25
CA GLN A 626 11.01 16.21 -23.05
C GLN A 626 10.01 15.72 -24.10
N MET A 627 8.71 15.80 -23.80
CA MET A 627 7.65 15.43 -24.73
C MET A 627 6.47 16.40 -24.60
N PRO A 628 6.47 17.52 -25.34
CA PRO A 628 5.38 18.48 -25.31
C PRO A 628 4.08 17.88 -25.83
N TYR A 629 2.96 18.29 -25.24
CA TYR A 629 1.61 17.87 -25.60
C TYR A 629 1.19 18.35 -27.01
N SER A 630 0.49 17.50 -27.75
CA SER A 630 -0.08 17.80 -29.06
C SER A 630 -1.39 17.04 -29.31
N ASP A 631 -2.52 17.73 -29.38
CA ASP A 631 -3.83 17.14 -29.63
C ASP A 631 -4.05 16.61 -31.07
N VAL A 632 -3.07 16.81 -31.96
CA VAL A 632 -3.08 16.31 -33.34
C VAL A 632 -2.11 15.15 -33.59
N ASP A 633 -1.25 14.81 -32.61
CA ASP A 633 -0.30 13.71 -32.73
C ASP A 633 -0.40 12.85 -31.48
N TYR A 634 -0.97 11.65 -31.66
CA TYR A 634 -1.18 10.66 -30.61
C TYR A 634 -0.38 9.37 -30.87
N THR A 635 0.60 9.40 -31.79
CA THR A 635 1.29 8.18 -32.24
C THR A 635 2.80 8.24 -32.17
N SER A 636 3.37 9.45 -32.11
CA SER A 636 4.81 9.64 -31.99
C SER A 636 5.35 8.99 -30.73
N TRP A 637 6.44 8.25 -30.89
CA TRP A 637 7.05 7.53 -29.79
C TRP A 637 7.99 8.42 -28.97
N PRO A 638 8.14 8.21 -27.65
CA PRO A 638 9.09 8.98 -26.86
C PRO A 638 10.54 8.80 -27.33
N SER A 639 11.33 9.86 -27.15
CA SER A 639 12.78 9.84 -27.39
C SER A 639 13.52 9.02 -26.33
N GLU A 640 14.78 8.63 -26.59
CA GLU A 640 15.63 7.98 -25.57
C GLU A 640 15.74 8.84 -24.31
N ALA A 641 15.91 10.17 -24.48
CA ALA A 641 15.99 11.10 -23.37
C ALA A 641 14.70 11.13 -22.53
N ALA A 642 13.54 11.05 -23.18
CA ALA A 642 12.25 10.96 -22.50
C ALA A 642 12.13 9.67 -21.67
N PHE A 643 12.51 8.51 -22.22
CA PHE A 643 12.51 7.25 -21.45
C PHE A 643 13.48 7.28 -20.26
N LEU A 644 14.70 7.80 -20.46
CA LEU A 644 15.69 7.93 -19.39
C LEU A 644 15.25 8.89 -18.30
N GLU A 645 14.53 9.96 -18.65
CA GLU A 645 13.94 10.86 -17.67
C GLU A 645 12.77 10.21 -16.94
N ALA A 646 11.86 9.54 -17.66
CA ALA A 646 10.71 8.86 -17.09
C ALA A 646 11.10 7.85 -16.00
N ALA A 647 12.19 7.11 -16.20
CA ALA A 647 12.76 6.17 -15.23
C ALA A 647 13.02 6.81 -13.84
N LYS A 648 13.34 8.10 -13.78
CA LYS A 648 13.56 8.84 -12.52
C LYS A 648 12.25 9.08 -11.76
N TYR A 649 11.14 9.14 -12.48
CA TYR A 649 9.83 9.52 -11.95
C TYR A 649 8.84 8.36 -11.98
N ARG A 650 9.28 7.10 -12.01
CA ARG A 650 8.35 5.96 -11.93
C ARG A 650 7.77 5.76 -10.54
N GLY A 651 6.58 5.19 -10.44
CA GLY A 651 6.03 4.69 -9.18
C GLY A 651 6.70 3.39 -8.69
N SER A 652 6.16 2.85 -7.59
CA SER A 652 6.51 1.53 -7.06
C SER A 652 5.90 0.44 -7.95
N ASP A 653 6.75 -0.32 -8.64
CA ASP A 653 6.38 -1.54 -9.34
C ASP A 653 6.75 -2.76 -8.46
N LYS A 654 5.77 -3.60 -8.12
CA LYS A 654 5.95 -4.85 -7.37
C LYS A 654 5.32 -6.04 -8.10
N TYR A 655 5.01 -5.88 -9.38
CA TYR A 655 4.36 -6.92 -10.15
C TYR A 655 5.26 -8.16 -10.26
N GLY A 656 4.82 -9.30 -9.72
CA GLY A 656 5.55 -10.58 -9.79
C GLY A 656 6.23 -11.06 -8.50
N LEU A 657 6.36 -10.21 -7.47
CA LEU A 657 6.85 -10.67 -6.15
C LEU A 657 5.71 -11.00 -5.17
N ASP A 658 4.58 -10.26 -5.22
CA ASP A 658 3.43 -10.46 -4.29
C ASP A 658 2.03 -10.13 -4.89
N ASN A 659 1.90 -9.93 -6.22
CA ASN A 659 0.66 -9.41 -6.86
C ASN A 659 0.16 -8.07 -6.26
N TYR A 660 1.07 -7.27 -5.70
CA TYR A 660 0.76 -5.97 -5.10
C TYR A 660 0.67 -4.89 -6.18
N LEU A 661 -0.44 -4.15 -6.23
CA LEU A 661 -0.63 -2.98 -7.06
C LEU A 661 -0.59 -1.72 -6.20
N SER A 662 0.11 -0.70 -6.65
CA SER A 662 0.21 0.61 -6.00
C SER A 662 -1.00 1.51 -6.32
N TYR A 663 -2.10 0.92 -6.77
CA TYR A 663 -3.31 1.60 -7.22
C TYR A 663 -4.49 0.65 -7.18
N GLY A 664 -5.69 1.23 -7.13
CA GLY A 664 -6.94 0.50 -7.10
C GLY A 664 -8.13 1.44 -7.18
N TYR A 665 -9.28 0.99 -6.69
CA TYR A 665 -10.51 1.77 -6.77
C TYR A 665 -11.36 1.63 -5.52
N PHE A 666 -12.35 2.50 -5.39
CA PHE A 666 -13.53 2.28 -4.56
C PHE A 666 -14.70 3.09 -5.14
N ILE A 667 -15.91 2.82 -4.67
CA ILE A 667 -17.15 3.43 -5.19
C ILE A 667 -17.84 4.15 -4.05
N ILE A 668 -18.15 5.43 -4.22
CA ILE A 668 -18.79 6.24 -3.18
C ILE A 668 -20.27 5.86 -3.05
N LYS A 669 -20.59 4.89 -2.18
CA LYS A 669 -21.96 4.41 -1.95
C LYS A 669 -22.60 5.00 -0.69
N GLY A 670 -21.78 5.41 0.28
CA GLY A 670 -22.27 5.97 1.54
C GLY A 670 -21.22 6.83 2.27
N ASP A 671 -21.51 7.10 3.54
CA ASP A 671 -20.70 8.02 4.35
C ASP A 671 -19.33 7.45 4.72
N ALA A 672 -19.20 6.12 4.76
CA ALA A 672 -17.92 5.45 4.98
C ALA A 672 -16.92 5.79 3.86
N GLU A 673 -17.35 5.72 2.60
CA GLU A 673 -16.47 6.04 1.48
C GLU A 673 -16.21 7.55 1.32
N ILE A 674 -17.17 8.41 1.71
CA ILE A 674 -16.93 9.86 1.84
C ILE A 674 -15.81 10.12 2.86
N ASN A 675 -15.87 9.49 4.03
CA ASN A 675 -14.84 9.64 5.07
C ASN A 675 -13.48 9.10 4.62
N LEU A 676 -13.47 7.95 3.93
CA LEU A 676 -12.27 7.39 3.32
C LEU A 676 -11.62 8.40 2.36
N LEU A 677 -12.40 8.98 1.46
CA LEU A 677 -11.92 9.97 0.50
C LEU A 677 -11.45 11.26 1.20
N LYS A 678 -12.19 11.80 2.17
CA LYS A 678 -11.76 12.97 2.96
C LYS A 678 -10.40 12.75 3.60
N ASN A 679 -10.16 11.56 4.14
CA ASN A 679 -8.89 11.24 4.81
C ASN A 679 -7.74 11.07 3.82
N LEU A 680 -7.96 10.49 2.64
CA LEU A 680 -6.99 10.49 1.56
C LEU A 680 -6.63 11.92 1.15
N ILE A 681 -7.63 12.75 0.82
CA ILE A 681 -7.41 14.13 0.38
C ILE A 681 -6.64 14.93 1.43
N ALA A 682 -6.98 14.76 2.71
CA ALA A 682 -6.35 15.49 3.79
C ALA A 682 -4.95 15.01 4.19
N ASP A 683 -4.55 13.79 3.85
CA ASP A 683 -3.14 13.36 3.91
C ASP A 683 -2.36 13.79 2.65
N GLY A 684 -3.03 14.53 1.77
CA GLY A 684 -2.47 15.12 0.58
C GLY A 684 -2.49 14.19 -0.62
N TYR A 685 -3.28 13.11 -0.64
CA TYR A 685 -3.57 12.40 -1.89
C TYR A 685 -4.52 13.22 -2.75
N ILE A 686 -4.39 13.14 -4.06
CA ILE A 686 -5.41 13.61 -5.01
C ILE A 686 -5.84 12.42 -5.86
N ILE A 687 -7.12 12.33 -6.17
CA ILE A 687 -7.78 11.06 -6.53
C ILE A 687 -8.46 11.20 -7.88
N ALA A 688 -8.24 10.25 -8.78
CA ALA A 688 -8.93 10.26 -10.06
C ALA A 688 -10.41 9.88 -9.89
N CYS A 689 -11.30 10.49 -10.65
CA CYS A 689 -12.74 10.19 -10.63
C CYS A 689 -13.33 10.17 -12.03
N SER A 690 -14.38 9.37 -12.22
CA SER A 690 -15.07 9.26 -13.50
C SER A 690 -16.42 9.96 -13.46
N ILE A 691 -16.68 10.79 -14.46
CA ILE A 691 -18.00 11.44 -14.63
C ILE A 691 -18.57 11.20 -16.04
N ASP A 692 -19.88 11.36 -16.15
CA ASP A 692 -20.56 11.52 -17.43
C ASP A 692 -20.48 13.00 -17.85
N ALA A 693 -19.68 13.28 -18.86
CA ALA A 693 -19.51 14.63 -19.40
C ALA A 693 -20.43 14.91 -20.60
N SER A 694 -21.32 14.00 -20.98
CA SER A 694 -22.14 14.13 -22.19
C SER A 694 -22.91 15.46 -22.26
N SER A 695 -23.13 15.96 -23.47
CA SER A 695 -23.99 17.14 -23.67
C SER A 695 -25.49 16.79 -23.64
N THR A 696 -25.85 15.53 -23.38
CA THR A 696 -27.23 15.07 -23.30
C THR A 696 -27.81 15.35 -21.90
N ALA A 697 -29.09 15.10 -21.68
CA ALA A 697 -29.74 15.43 -20.39
C ALA A 697 -29.15 14.65 -19.19
N GLU A 698 -28.38 13.61 -19.47
CA GLU A 698 -27.73 12.73 -18.52
C GLU A 698 -26.39 13.28 -18.01
N GLY A 699 -25.70 14.10 -18.79
CA GLY A 699 -24.37 14.59 -18.47
C GLY A 699 -24.36 15.58 -17.30
N LEU A 700 -23.33 15.45 -16.47
CA LEU A 700 -23.29 16.03 -15.14
C LEU A 700 -23.20 17.56 -15.15
N TYR A 701 -22.54 18.15 -16.16
CA TYR A 701 -22.39 19.61 -16.28
C TYR A 701 -23.73 20.33 -16.48
N ASN A 702 -24.78 19.66 -16.95
CA ASN A 702 -26.11 20.26 -17.09
C ASN A 702 -26.80 20.55 -15.75
N TYR A 703 -26.30 19.97 -14.65
CA TYR A 703 -26.84 20.14 -13.30
C TYR A 703 -26.07 21.19 -12.48
N MET A 704 -25.10 21.84 -13.12
CA MET A 704 -24.25 22.84 -12.49
C MET A 704 -25.00 24.15 -12.26
N ASP A 705 -24.93 24.68 -11.04
CA ASP A 705 -25.48 26.01 -10.72
C ASP A 705 -24.52 27.15 -11.10
N SER A 706 -24.89 28.40 -10.81
CA SER A 706 -24.08 29.57 -11.16
C SER A 706 -22.74 29.69 -10.43
N ASN A 707 -22.48 28.84 -9.42
CA ASN A 707 -21.23 28.81 -8.65
C ASN A 707 -20.46 27.50 -8.88
N ASP A 708 -20.79 26.78 -9.95
CA ASP A 708 -20.25 25.49 -10.31
C ASP A 708 -20.46 24.40 -9.27
N VAL A 709 -21.58 24.46 -8.55
CA VAL A 709 -22.00 23.40 -7.63
C VAL A 709 -22.98 22.48 -8.32
N ILE A 710 -22.70 21.17 -8.26
CA ILE A 710 -23.60 20.11 -8.67
C ILE A 710 -24.16 19.44 -7.42
N ASP A 711 -25.47 19.59 -7.21
CA ASP A 711 -26.23 18.99 -6.11
C ASP A 711 -27.46 18.23 -6.64
N ILE A 712 -27.33 16.91 -6.79
CA ILE A 712 -28.39 16.02 -7.28
C ILE A 712 -28.78 14.99 -6.23
N SER A 713 -30.06 14.61 -6.23
CA SER A 713 -30.63 13.64 -5.28
C SER A 713 -30.74 12.21 -5.84
N SER A 714 -30.45 12.02 -7.13
CA SER A 714 -30.53 10.73 -7.81
C SER A 714 -29.67 10.71 -9.06
N MET A 715 -29.09 9.55 -9.38
CA MET A 715 -28.39 9.34 -10.65
C MET A 715 -29.29 9.63 -11.86
N PRO A 716 -28.83 10.41 -12.85
CA PRO A 716 -29.55 10.60 -14.10
C PRO A 716 -29.81 9.27 -14.82
N SER A 717 -30.98 9.12 -15.45
CA SER A 717 -31.32 7.89 -16.17
C SER A 717 -30.42 7.71 -17.40
N GLY A 718 -29.57 6.70 -17.40
CA GLY A 718 -28.63 6.45 -18.51
C GLY A 718 -27.23 7.04 -18.29
N TYR A 719 -26.94 7.54 -17.08
CA TYR A 719 -25.61 8.02 -16.68
C TYR A 719 -24.53 6.97 -16.97
N LEU A 720 -23.55 7.34 -17.79
CA LEU A 720 -22.42 6.51 -18.17
C LEU A 720 -21.15 7.35 -18.20
N THR A 721 -20.16 6.97 -17.40
CA THR A 721 -18.93 7.78 -17.31
C THR A 721 -18.10 7.66 -18.58
N ASN A 722 -17.76 8.79 -19.19
CA ASN A 722 -16.92 8.88 -20.39
C ASN A 722 -15.71 9.81 -20.20
N HIS A 723 -15.63 10.55 -19.09
CA HIS A 723 -14.59 11.53 -18.84
C HIS A 723 -13.84 11.31 -17.53
N ALA A 724 -12.55 11.59 -17.54
CA ALA A 724 -11.62 11.38 -16.43
C ALA A 724 -11.16 12.70 -15.83
N GLN A 725 -11.20 12.81 -14.50
CA GLN A 725 -10.87 14.05 -13.77
C GLN A 725 -10.20 13.77 -12.44
N THR A 726 -9.86 14.82 -11.68
CA THR A 726 -9.13 14.68 -10.41
C THR A 726 -9.81 15.44 -9.28
N ILE A 727 -10.08 14.74 -8.18
CA ILE A 727 -10.54 15.30 -6.90
C ILE A 727 -9.32 15.85 -6.15
N VAL A 728 -9.36 17.14 -5.83
CA VAL A 728 -8.20 17.89 -5.28
C VAL A 728 -8.44 18.47 -3.90
N GLY A 729 -9.69 18.53 -3.45
CA GLY A 729 -10.04 19.17 -2.18
C GLY A 729 -11.44 18.82 -1.69
N PHE A 730 -11.78 19.29 -0.50
CA PHE A 730 -13.14 19.23 0.03
C PHE A 730 -13.41 20.36 1.04
N LYS A 731 -14.69 20.63 1.26
CA LYS A 731 -15.21 21.45 2.36
C LYS A 731 -16.35 20.69 3.04
N ASP A 732 -16.28 20.61 4.36
CA ASP A 732 -17.19 19.81 5.20
C ASP A 732 -17.93 20.70 6.21
N GLY A 733 -19.20 20.39 6.46
CA GLY A 733 -20.00 21.01 7.51
C GLY A 733 -20.11 22.52 7.34
N THR A 734 -19.80 23.26 8.41
CA THR A 734 -19.82 24.74 8.42
C THR A 734 -18.77 25.40 7.52
N SER A 735 -17.75 24.66 7.06
CA SER A 735 -16.82 25.16 6.04
C SER A 735 -17.42 25.15 4.63
N TRP A 736 -18.51 24.41 4.42
CA TRP A 736 -19.20 24.34 3.13
C TRP A 736 -20.30 25.40 3.01
N ASN A 737 -20.22 26.20 1.95
CA ASN A 737 -21.26 27.16 1.57
C ASN A 737 -21.47 27.10 0.05
N PRO A 738 -22.56 26.50 -0.46
CA PRO A 738 -22.76 26.35 -1.91
C PRO A 738 -22.89 27.68 -2.67
N SER A 739 -23.23 28.78 -1.99
CA SER A 739 -23.27 30.11 -2.61
C SER A 739 -21.91 30.81 -2.67
N ASN A 740 -20.90 30.24 -2.01
CA ASN A 740 -19.50 30.69 -2.06
C ASN A 740 -18.61 29.47 -1.76
N PRO A 741 -18.59 28.51 -2.70
CA PRO A 741 -18.09 27.17 -2.47
C PRO A 741 -16.59 27.08 -2.27
#